data_AF-A0AA97BZL3-F1
#
_entry.id   AF-A0AA97BZL3-F1
#
_cell.length_a   1.000
_cell.length_b   1.000
_cell.length_c   1.000
_cell.angle_alpha   90.00
_cell.angle_beta   90.00
_cell.angle_gamma   90.00
#
_symmetry.space_group_name_H-M   'P 1'
#
loop_
_entity.id
_entity.type
_entity.pdbx_description
1 polymer ?
#
loop_
_entity_poly.entity_id
_entity_poly.type
_entity_poly.pdbx_seq_one_letter_code
_entity_poly.pdbx_strand_id
1 'polypeptide(L)'
;MNKNGILKHIPWMILGIIGAVCLGVVALRRGEHISALWIVVASVAVYLIAYRYYSLYIAKKVMKLDETRATPAVINNDGLNYVPTNKNVLFGHHFAAIAGAGPLVGPVLAAQVGYLPGTLWLLAGVVLAGAVQDFMVLFISSRRNGASLGEIVKEELGPIPGTLALFGCFLIMIIILAVLALIVVKALAESPWGVFTVVSTVPIALFMGIYMRYIRPGRVGEVSVIGIVLLVASIWFGGVIAHDPYWGPALTFKDTTITYALVGYAFVSALLPVWLILAPRDYLATFLKIGVIVGLAIGIVILNPELKMPAVTQFVDGSGPVWKGTLFPFLFITIACGAVSGFHALISSGTTPKLLANEKDARYIGYGAMLMESFVAIMALVAASIIEPGLYFAMNTPPAALGITMPNLHELGGPDGAAIMAQLKDVSVHAAATVSSWGFVISPEQIMQTAKDIGEPSVLNRAGGAPTLAVGIAYVFHEIMPAANMGFWYHFGILFEALFILTALDAGTRSGRFMLQDLLGNFVPFLKKTDSLVAGIIGTAGCVGLWGYLLYQGVVDPLGGVKSLWPLFGISNQMLAAVALVLSTVVLIKMKRSKYIMVTVLPAVWLLICTTWALGLKLFSDNPQLEGFLYLAKSYKDKIAAGGAELTAQEITNMNHIIINNYTNAGLSILFLVVVYGIIFYGIRVGMKAHKNPERTDKETPYVPVPKEGVKVSSSH
;
A
#
# COMPACT_ATOMS: atom_id res chain seq x y z
N MET A 1 -13.02 -27.55 -23.64
CA MET A 1 -11.99 -26.74 -24.32
C MET A 1 -11.67 -27.42 -25.63
N ASN A 2 -11.66 -26.69 -26.75
CA ASN A 2 -11.33 -27.27 -28.04
C ASN A 2 -9.81 -27.62 -28.02
N LYS A 3 -9.46 -28.91 -27.96
CA LYS A 3 -8.07 -29.39 -27.82
C LYS A 3 -7.13 -28.77 -28.88
N ASN A 4 -7.67 -28.43 -30.04
CA ASN A 4 -6.97 -27.80 -31.16
C ASN A 4 -6.52 -26.34 -30.91
N GLY A 5 -7.00 -25.67 -29.87
CA GLY A 5 -6.60 -24.28 -29.55
C GLY A 5 -5.29 -24.18 -28.78
N ILE A 6 -5.10 -25.02 -27.76
CA ILE A 6 -3.87 -25.03 -26.95
C ILE A 6 -2.69 -25.55 -27.77
N LEU A 7 -2.92 -26.61 -28.56
CA LEU A 7 -1.90 -27.19 -29.44
C LEU A 7 -1.30 -26.15 -30.42
N LYS A 8 -2.06 -25.13 -30.83
CA LYS A 8 -1.57 -24.05 -31.71
C LYS A 8 -0.61 -23.08 -31.01
N HIS A 9 -0.63 -22.99 -29.69
CA HIS A 9 0.22 -22.08 -28.92
C HIS A 9 1.46 -22.77 -28.32
N ILE A 10 1.47 -24.11 -28.28
CA ILE A 10 2.63 -24.89 -27.81
C ILE A 10 3.92 -24.56 -28.59
N PRO A 11 3.94 -24.44 -29.93
CA PRO A 11 5.15 -24.08 -30.67
C PRO A 11 5.73 -22.72 -30.27
N TRP A 12 4.86 -21.73 -30.04
CA TRP A 12 5.27 -20.40 -29.59
C TRP A 12 5.78 -20.41 -28.15
N MET A 13 5.18 -21.23 -27.28
CA MET A 13 5.65 -21.43 -25.91
C MET A 13 7.04 -22.08 -25.90
N ILE A 14 7.25 -23.12 -26.71
CA ILE A 14 8.55 -23.79 -26.87
C ILE A 14 9.59 -22.80 -27.42
N LEU A 15 9.25 -22.04 -28.46
CA LEU A 15 10.15 -21.02 -29.02
C LEU A 15 10.54 -19.96 -27.99
N GLY A 16 9.57 -19.50 -27.17
CA GLY A 16 9.83 -18.58 -26.07
C GLY A 16 10.77 -19.16 -25.01
N ILE A 17 10.57 -20.42 -24.62
CA ILE A 17 11.44 -21.13 -23.68
C ILE A 17 12.85 -21.28 -24.27
N ILE A 18 12.97 -21.71 -25.52
CA ILE A 18 14.26 -21.85 -26.20
C ILE A 18 14.96 -20.49 -26.27
N GLY A 19 14.25 -19.42 -26.67
CA GLY A 19 14.79 -18.07 -26.70
C GLY A 19 15.29 -17.59 -25.33
N ALA A 20 14.50 -17.83 -24.27
CA ALA A 20 14.89 -17.50 -22.90
C ALA A 20 16.11 -18.30 -22.43
N VAL A 21 16.17 -19.60 -22.73
CA VAL A 21 17.32 -20.47 -22.41
C VAL A 21 18.56 -20.03 -23.19
N CYS A 22 18.45 -19.72 -24.48
CA CYS A 22 19.57 -19.21 -25.28
C CYS A 22 20.11 -17.89 -24.72
N LEU A 23 19.24 -16.92 -24.41
CA LEU A 23 19.64 -15.67 -23.79
C LEU A 23 20.25 -15.89 -22.40
N GLY A 24 19.67 -16.78 -21.60
CA GLY A 24 20.20 -17.15 -20.28
C GLY A 24 21.58 -17.80 -20.36
N VAL A 25 21.81 -18.72 -21.31
CA VAL A 25 23.13 -19.34 -21.54
C VAL A 25 24.16 -18.30 -21.98
N VAL A 26 23.78 -17.35 -22.85
CA VAL A 26 24.67 -16.25 -23.27
C VAL A 26 25.05 -15.37 -22.09
N ALA A 27 24.07 -14.94 -21.29
CA ALA A 27 24.29 -14.10 -20.10
C ALA A 27 25.19 -14.81 -19.07
N LEU A 28 24.87 -16.06 -18.72
CA LEU A 28 25.65 -16.86 -17.77
C LEU A 28 27.07 -17.13 -18.26
N ARG A 29 27.27 -17.38 -19.56
CA ARG A 29 28.63 -17.59 -20.12
C ARG A 29 29.46 -16.32 -20.20
N ARG A 30 28.84 -15.15 -20.32
CA ARG A 30 29.53 -13.86 -20.32
C ARG A 30 29.85 -13.35 -18.91
N GLY A 31 29.40 -14.05 -17.87
CA GLY A 31 29.47 -13.55 -16.50
C GLY A 31 28.66 -12.27 -16.31
N GLU A 32 27.61 -12.06 -17.12
CA GLU A 32 26.76 -10.87 -16.98
C GLU A 32 26.05 -10.91 -15.61
N HIS A 33 26.31 -9.90 -14.79
CA HIS A 33 25.60 -9.69 -13.53
C HIS A 33 24.12 -9.38 -13.82
N ILE A 34 23.21 -9.87 -12.97
CA ILE A 34 21.78 -9.53 -13.11
C ILE A 34 21.63 -8.05 -12.76
N SER A 35 21.59 -7.20 -13.77
CA SER A 35 21.36 -5.78 -13.60
C SER A 35 19.89 -5.47 -13.35
N ALA A 36 19.64 -4.28 -12.80
CA ALA A 36 18.30 -3.74 -12.60
C ALA A 36 17.48 -3.73 -13.91
N LEU A 37 18.12 -3.53 -15.06
CA LEU A 37 17.50 -3.54 -16.38
C LEU A 37 16.77 -4.85 -16.68
N TRP A 38 17.38 -6.00 -16.35
CA TRP A 38 16.79 -7.31 -16.60
C TRP A 38 15.48 -7.49 -15.84
N ILE A 39 15.43 -7.07 -14.57
CA ILE A 39 14.22 -7.14 -13.76
C ILE A 39 13.12 -6.24 -14.34
N VAL A 40 13.46 -5.00 -14.71
CA VAL A 40 12.50 -4.04 -15.27
C VAL A 40 11.90 -4.56 -16.58
N VAL A 41 12.73 -5.03 -17.52
CA VAL A 41 12.29 -5.54 -18.83
C VAL A 41 11.46 -6.82 -18.67
N ALA A 42 11.89 -7.75 -17.83
CA ALA A 42 11.14 -8.98 -17.56
C ALA A 42 9.75 -8.67 -16.96
N SER A 43 9.68 -7.72 -16.04
CA SER A 43 8.43 -7.31 -15.39
C SER A 43 7.46 -6.69 -16.39
N VAL A 44 7.93 -5.74 -17.20
CA VAL A 44 7.11 -5.12 -18.27
C VAL A 44 6.61 -6.18 -19.26
N ALA A 45 7.46 -7.13 -19.67
CA ALA A 45 7.05 -8.19 -20.58
C ALA A 45 5.95 -9.08 -19.98
N VAL A 46 6.10 -9.50 -18.72
CA VAL A 46 5.08 -10.31 -17.99
C VAL A 46 3.76 -9.54 -17.91
N TYR A 47 3.80 -8.26 -17.55
CA TYR A 47 2.58 -7.43 -17.43
C TYR A 47 1.88 -7.23 -18.77
N LEU A 48 2.61 -6.98 -19.85
CA LEU A 48 2.03 -6.84 -21.20
C LEU A 48 1.38 -8.15 -21.67
N ILE A 49 2.01 -9.29 -21.43
CA ILE A 49 1.46 -10.61 -21.76
C ILE A 49 0.20 -10.90 -20.93
N ALA A 50 0.26 -10.69 -19.61
CA ALA A 50 -0.87 -10.88 -18.70
C ALA A 50 -2.05 -9.98 -19.07
N TYR A 51 -1.79 -8.70 -19.33
CA TYR A 51 -2.81 -7.77 -19.79
C TYR A 51 -3.36 -8.20 -21.15
N ARG A 52 -2.53 -8.59 -22.12
CA ARG A 52 -3.00 -8.96 -23.46
C ARG A 52 -3.88 -10.21 -23.46
N TYR A 53 -3.47 -11.26 -22.76
CA TYR A 53 -4.08 -12.58 -22.85
C TYR A 53 -4.98 -12.91 -21.67
N TYR A 54 -4.46 -12.86 -20.44
CA TYR A 54 -5.19 -13.35 -19.26
C TYR A 54 -6.33 -12.40 -18.88
N SER A 55 -6.09 -11.09 -18.82
CA SER A 55 -7.16 -10.13 -18.52
C SER A 55 -8.26 -10.12 -19.60
N LEU A 56 -7.89 -10.37 -20.87
CA LEU A 56 -8.84 -10.48 -21.98
C LEU A 56 -9.68 -11.77 -21.89
N TYR A 57 -9.06 -12.88 -21.47
CA TYR A 57 -9.76 -14.13 -21.17
C TYR A 57 -10.79 -13.92 -20.05
N ILE A 58 -10.40 -13.26 -18.95
CA ILE A 58 -11.32 -12.96 -17.85
C ILE A 58 -12.46 -12.08 -18.34
N ALA A 59 -12.16 -10.99 -19.06
CA ALA A 59 -13.18 -10.06 -19.56
C ALA A 59 -14.17 -10.73 -20.54
N LYS A 60 -13.68 -11.50 -21.52
CA LYS A 60 -14.53 -12.05 -22.59
C LYS A 60 -15.14 -13.41 -22.28
N LYS A 61 -14.49 -14.26 -21.48
CA LYS A 61 -14.96 -15.63 -21.20
C LYS A 61 -15.52 -15.79 -19.79
N VAL A 62 -14.83 -15.27 -18.78
CA VAL A 62 -15.19 -15.45 -17.37
C VAL A 62 -16.34 -14.51 -16.99
N MET A 63 -16.17 -13.19 -17.17
CA MET A 63 -17.17 -12.19 -16.79
C MET A 63 -18.15 -11.87 -17.93
N LYS A 64 -17.70 -11.92 -19.19
CA LYS A 64 -18.46 -11.43 -20.37
C LYS A 64 -18.93 -10.00 -20.15
N LEU A 65 -17.98 -9.06 -20.19
CA LEU A 65 -18.29 -7.64 -20.18
C LEU A 65 -19.27 -7.29 -21.31
N ASP A 66 -20.22 -6.43 -21.00
CA ASP A 66 -21.29 -5.99 -21.90
C ASP A 66 -21.23 -4.46 -22.05
N GLU A 67 -20.72 -4.00 -23.18
CA GLU A 67 -20.59 -2.57 -23.48
C GLU A 67 -21.95 -1.87 -23.72
N THR A 68 -23.03 -2.64 -23.88
CA THR A 68 -24.38 -2.13 -24.11
C THR A 68 -25.16 -1.89 -22.82
N ARG A 69 -24.66 -2.36 -21.67
CA ARG A 69 -25.27 -2.17 -20.35
C ARG A 69 -24.84 -0.84 -19.74
N ALA A 70 -25.81 0.00 -19.38
CA ALA A 70 -25.57 1.21 -18.61
C ALA A 70 -25.05 0.86 -17.20
N THR A 71 -24.00 1.53 -16.77
CA THR A 71 -23.40 1.37 -15.45
C THR A 71 -24.15 2.22 -14.42
N PRO A 72 -23.90 2.02 -13.10
CA PRO A 72 -24.52 2.83 -12.05
C PRO A 72 -24.20 4.33 -12.18
N ALA A 73 -23.01 4.66 -12.68
CA ALA A 73 -22.60 6.03 -12.96
C ALA A 73 -23.58 6.71 -13.95
N VAL A 74 -23.97 5.98 -14.99
CA VAL A 74 -24.85 6.48 -16.06
C VAL A 74 -26.32 6.50 -15.62
N ILE A 75 -26.76 5.49 -14.87
CA ILE A 75 -28.15 5.36 -14.42
C ILE A 75 -28.51 6.44 -13.39
N ASN A 76 -27.65 6.66 -12.39
CA ASN A 76 -27.96 7.56 -11.27
C ASN A 76 -27.50 9.00 -11.52
N ASN A 77 -26.29 9.18 -12.07
CA ASN A 77 -25.68 10.47 -12.46
C ASN A 77 -26.06 11.68 -11.59
N ASP A 78 -25.82 11.60 -10.27
CA ASP A 78 -26.25 12.59 -9.29
C ASP A 78 -25.32 13.82 -9.17
N GLY A 79 -24.18 13.81 -9.88
CA GLY A 79 -23.18 14.88 -9.83
C GLY A 79 -22.38 14.94 -8.53
N LEU A 80 -22.59 14.00 -7.60
CA LEU A 80 -21.95 13.93 -6.28
C LEU A 80 -21.21 12.61 -6.10
N ASN A 81 -21.94 11.49 -6.04
CA ASN A 81 -21.38 10.15 -5.82
C ASN A 81 -21.32 9.34 -7.13
N TYR A 82 -22.25 9.58 -8.04
CA TYR A 82 -22.37 8.93 -9.34
C TYR A 82 -22.11 9.93 -10.45
N VAL A 83 -20.96 9.77 -11.12
CA VAL A 83 -20.54 10.69 -12.19
C VAL A 83 -19.82 9.89 -13.27
N PRO A 84 -20.40 9.69 -14.46
CA PRO A 84 -19.72 9.05 -15.58
C PRO A 84 -18.43 9.80 -15.87
N THR A 85 -17.29 9.13 -15.74
CA THR A 85 -15.97 9.75 -15.83
C THR A 85 -15.18 9.16 -16.99
N ASN A 86 -14.35 9.97 -17.66
CA ASN A 86 -13.46 9.49 -18.71
C ASN A 86 -12.58 8.35 -18.19
N LYS A 87 -12.42 7.27 -18.97
CA LYS A 87 -11.68 6.07 -18.55
C LYS A 87 -10.23 6.35 -18.11
N ASN A 88 -9.53 7.33 -18.70
CA ASN A 88 -8.15 7.65 -18.36
C ASN A 88 -8.08 8.43 -17.04
N VAL A 89 -9.05 9.32 -16.81
CA VAL A 89 -9.20 10.05 -15.55
C VAL A 89 -9.60 9.10 -14.43
N LEU A 90 -10.56 8.20 -14.68
CA LEU A 90 -10.95 7.18 -13.71
C LEU A 90 -9.81 6.17 -13.45
N PHE A 91 -9.01 5.82 -14.45
CA PHE A 91 -7.79 5.05 -14.25
C PHE A 91 -6.85 5.78 -13.28
N GLY A 92 -6.62 7.08 -13.48
CA GLY A 92 -5.82 7.91 -12.58
C GLY A 92 -6.36 7.92 -11.15
N HIS A 93 -7.66 8.19 -10.97
CA HIS A 93 -8.30 8.17 -9.64
C HIS A 93 -8.25 6.80 -8.97
N HIS A 94 -8.57 5.73 -9.70
CA HIS A 94 -8.52 4.37 -9.18
C HIS A 94 -7.09 3.99 -8.79
N PHE A 95 -6.12 4.22 -9.68
CA PHE A 95 -4.69 4.01 -9.40
C PHE A 95 -4.20 4.83 -8.20
N ALA A 96 -4.57 6.11 -8.12
CA ALA A 96 -4.16 6.98 -7.03
C ALA A 96 -4.72 6.51 -5.68
N ALA A 97 -5.97 6.03 -5.67
CA ALA A 97 -6.63 5.52 -4.48
C ALA A 97 -6.06 4.18 -4.03
N ILE A 98 -5.75 3.26 -4.95
CA ILE A 98 -5.25 1.92 -4.60
C ILE A 98 -3.74 1.90 -4.28
N ALA A 99 -2.93 2.65 -5.05
CA ALA A 99 -1.48 2.74 -4.88
C ALA A 99 -1.11 3.64 -3.70
N GLY A 100 -1.10 3.04 -2.50
CA GLY A 100 -0.67 3.65 -1.23
C GLY A 100 0.81 3.41 -0.90
N ALA A 101 1.15 3.38 0.39
CA ALA A 101 2.53 3.10 0.85
C ALA A 101 2.96 1.64 0.65
N GLY A 102 2.01 0.71 0.76
CA GLY A 102 2.28 -0.73 0.74
C GLY A 102 3.09 -1.23 -0.47
N PRO A 103 2.78 -0.85 -1.73
CA PRO A 103 3.59 -1.25 -2.88
C PRO A 103 4.97 -0.59 -2.91
N LEU A 104 5.23 0.47 -2.15
CA LEU A 104 6.54 1.13 -2.08
C LEU A 104 7.38 0.54 -0.96
N VAL A 105 6.86 0.60 0.26
CA VAL A 105 7.54 0.19 1.49
C VAL A 105 7.71 -1.33 1.56
N GLY A 106 6.67 -2.10 1.24
CA GLY A 106 6.69 -3.56 1.37
C GLY A 106 7.88 -4.18 0.62
N PRO A 107 8.06 -3.90 -0.68
CA PRO A 107 9.18 -4.45 -1.46
C PRO A 107 10.55 -4.00 -0.96
N VAL A 108 10.67 -2.76 -0.48
CA VAL A 108 11.91 -2.28 0.15
C VAL A 108 12.21 -3.13 1.39
N LEU A 109 11.26 -3.29 2.31
CA LEU A 109 11.45 -4.12 3.51
C LEU A 109 11.74 -5.60 3.17
N ALA A 110 11.16 -6.10 2.08
CA ALA A 110 11.39 -7.45 1.60
C ALA A 110 12.78 -7.66 1.00
N ALA A 111 13.50 -6.60 0.59
CA ALA A 111 14.85 -6.72 0.09
C ALA A 111 15.81 -7.36 1.12
N GLN A 112 15.45 -7.38 2.41
CA GLN A 112 16.24 -8.08 3.44
C GLN A 112 16.47 -9.56 3.12
N VAL A 113 15.54 -10.24 2.43
CA VAL A 113 15.66 -11.66 2.04
C VAL A 113 16.25 -11.86 0.64
N GLY A 114 16.70 -10.77 0.01
CA GLY A 114 17.18 -10.72 -1.37
C GLY A 114 16.11 -10.28 -2.37
N TYR A 115 16.54 -9.90 -3.58
CA TYR A 115 15.62 -9.36 -4.60
C TYR A 115 14.78 -10.44 -5.29
N LEU A 116 15.26 -11.69 -5.38
CA LEU A 116 14.64 -12.70 -6.25
C LEU A 116 13.28 -13.20 -5.72
N PRO A 117 13.14 -13.60 -4.44
CA PRO A 117 11.85 -14.06 -3.92
C PRO A 117 10.73 -13.01 -4.05
N GLY A 118 11.05 -11.75 -3.73
CA GLY A 118 10.12 -10.64 -3.85
C GLY A 118 9.68 -10.42 -5.30
N THR A 119 10.64 -10.39 -6.23
CA THR A 119 10.37 -10.24 -7.67
C THR A 119 9.41 -11.32 -8.18
N LEU A 120 9.65 -12.58 -7.86
CA LEU A 120 8.82 -13.69 -8.32
C LEU A 120 7.38 -13.58 -7.81
N TRP A 121 7.18 -13.24 -6.54
CA TRP A 121 5.85 -13.11 -5.99
C TRP A 121 5.12 -11.84 -6.47
N LEU A 122 5.81 -10.71 -6.62
CA LEU A 122 5.21 -9.49 -7.21
C LEU A 122 4.64 -9.80 -8.60
N LEU A 123 5.39 -10.52 -9.44
CA LEU A 123 4.95 -10.89 -10.79
C LEU A 123 3.84 -11.95 -10.80
N ALA A 124 4.01 -13.06 -10.07
CA ALA A 124 3.02 -14.14 -10.08
C ALA A 124 1.74 -13.76 -9.34
N GLY A 125 1.88 -13.14 -8.16
CA GLY A 125 0.78 -12.72 -7.31
C GLY A 125 -0.12 -11.68 -7.98
N VAL A 126 0.46 -10.65 -8.62
CA VAL A 126 -0.36 -9.64 -9.31
C VAL A 126 -1.15 -10.23 -10.47
N VAL A 127 -0.52 -11.07 -11.29
CA VAL A 127 -1.14 -11.59 -12.51
C VAL A 127 -2.27 -12.55 -12.18
N LEU A 128 -2.06 -13.45 -11.21
CA LEU A 128 -2.97 -14.56 -10.91
C LEU A 128 -3.98 -14.24 -9.82
N ALA A 129 -3.69 -13.30 -8.92
CA ALA A 129 -4.51 -13.01 -7.75
C ALA A 129 -4.92 -11.54 -7.69
N GLY A 130 -3.99 -10.60 -7.55
CA GLY A 130 -4.29 -9.18 -7.31
C GLY A 130 -5.15 -8.57 -8.41
N ALA A 131 -4.68 -8.64 -9.67
CA ALA A 131 -5.37 -8.00 -10.79
C ALA A 131 -6.68 -8.71 -11.12
N VAL A 132 -6.77 -10.02 -10.81
CA VAL A 132 -8.00 -10.81 -10.93
C VAL A 132 -9.04 -10.33 -9.92
N GLN A 133 -8.66 -10.25 -8.65
CA GLN A 133 -9.53 -9.78 -7.57
C GLN A 133 -10.06 -8.38 -7.87
N ASP A 134 -9.17 -7.45 -8.17
CA ASP A 134 -9.51 -6.04 -8.37
C ASP A 134 -10.53 -5.86 -9.50
N PHE A 135 -10.22 -6.44 -10.67
CA PHE A 135 -11.10 -6.42 -11.83
C PHE A 135 -12.45 -7.11 -11.59
N MET A 136 -12.45 -8.29 -10.97
CA MET A 136 -13.69 -9.03 -10.74
C MET A 136 -14.60 -8.35 -9.73
N VAL A 137 -14.04 -7.77 -8.65
CA VAL A 137 -14.83 -7.02 -7.67
C VAL A 137 -15.43 -5.76 -8.30
N LEU A 138 -14.66 -5.05 -9.13
CA LEU A 138 -15.15 -3.88 -9.87
C LEU A 138 -16.34 -4.23 -10.76
N PHE A 139 -16.23 -5.32 -11.53
CA PHE A 139 -17.34 -5.82 -12.33
C PHE A 139 -18.55 -6.18 -11.46
N ILE A 140 -18.34 -6.95 -10.39
CA ILE A 140 -19.44 -7.43 -9.54
C ILE A 140 -20.17 -6.22 -8.95
N SER A 141 -19.45 -5.28 -8.36
CA SER A 141 -20.03 -4.07 -7.77
C SER A 141 -20.74 -3.20 -8.81
N SER A 142 -20.18 -3.04 -10.02
CA SER A 142 -20.83 -2.28 -11.10
C SER A 142 -22.22 -2.83 -11.46
N ARG A 143 -22.45 -4.13 -11.29
CA ARG A 143 -23.76 -4.75 -11.53
C ARG A 143 -24.65 -4.82 -10.30
N ARG A 144 -24.18 -4.37 -9.12
CA ARG A 144 -24.96 -4.21 -7.88
C ARG A 144 -25.02 -2.73 -7.48
N ASN A 145 -25.33 -1.87 -8.46
CA ASN A 145 -25.48 -0.42 -8.27
C ASN A 145 -24.27 0.30 -7.60
N GLY A 146 -23.06 -0.25 -7.72
CA GLY A 146 -21.86 0.28 -7.06
C GLY A 146 -21.85 0.07 -5.55
N ALA A 147 -22.49 -0.99 -5.03
CA ALA A 147 -22.51 -1.34 -3.61
C ALA A 147 -21.10 -1.63 -3.04
N SER A 148 -20.93 -1.40 -1.73
CA SER A 148 -19.70 -1.71 -1.00
C SER A 148 -19.51 -3.23 -0.83
N LEU A 149 -18.28 -3.69 -0.62
CA LEU A 149 -17.97 -5.12 -0.50
C LEU A 149 -18.85 -5.83 0.54
N GLY A 150 -19.02 -5.22 1.72
CA GLY A 150 -19.83 -5.78 2.79
C GLY A 150 -21.31 -5.90 2.43
N GLU A 151 -21.88 -4.91 1.72
CA GLU A 151 -23.27 -4.98 1.27
C GLU A 151 -23.44 -6.02 0.15
N ILE A 152 -22.47 -6.16 -0.77
CA ILE A 152 -22.51 -7.23 -1.78
C ILE A 152 -22.46 -8.61 -1.10
N VAL A 153 -21.62 -8.80 -0.07
CA VAL A 153 -21.61 -10.04 0.72
C VAL A 153 -22.97 -10.28 1.36
N LYS A 154 -23.58 -9.26 1.94
CA LYS A 154 -24.91 -9.35 2.56
C LYS A 154 -25.99 -9.75 1.56
N GLU A 155 -25.98 -9.12 0.37
CA GLU A 155 -26.92 -9.42 -0.70
C GLU A 155 -26.73 -10.83 -1.25
N GLU A 156 -25.48 -11.24 -1.53
CA GLU A 156 -25.18 -12.48 -2.25
C GLU A 156 -25.12 -13.71 -1.33
N LEU A 157 -24.60 -13.57 -0.10
CA LEU A 157 -24.41 -14.66 0.87
C LEU A 157 -25.42 -14.64 2.04
N GLY A 158 -26.06 -13.51 2.31
CA GLY A 158 -27.10 -13.37 3.34
C GLY A 158 -26.73 -12.46 4.52
N PRO A 159 -27.66 -12.21 5.46
CA PRO A 159 -27.51 -11.19 6.50
C PRO A 159 -26.36 -11.46 7.47
N ILE A 160 -26.20 -12.71 7.94
CA ILE A 160 -25.14 -13.08 8.89
C ILE A 160 -23.73 -12.87 8.31
N PRO A 161 -23.36 -13.46 7.15
CA PRO A 161 -22.05 -13.20 6.54
C PRO A 161 -21.89 -11.73 6.12
N GLY A 162 -22.97 -11.03 5.79
CA GLY A 162 -22.96 -9.59 5.53
C GLY A 162 -22.50 -8.76 6.73
N THR A 163 -23.06 -9.00 7.92
CA THR A 163 -22.65 -8.31 9.15
C THR A 163 -21.20 -8.64 9.51
N LEU A 164 -20.79 -9.91 9.40
CA LEU A 164 -19.40 -10.32 9.62
C LEU A 164 -18.44 -9.59 8.66
N ALA A 165 -18.80 -9.50 7.38
CA ALA A 165 -18.00 -8.80 6.38
C ALA A 165 -17.94 -7.30 6.64
N LEU A 166 -19.06 -6.62 6.92
CA LEU A 166 -19.07 -5.18 7.21
C LEU A 166 -18.20 -4.83 8.42
N PHE A 167 -18.39 -5.56 9.53
CA PHE A 167 -17.60 -5.36 10.74
C PHE A 167 -16.11 -5.66 10.53
N GLY A 168 -15.80 -6.81 9.92
CA GLY A 168 -14.42 -7.21 9.64
C GLY A 168 -13.71 -6.26 8.68
N CYS A 169 -14.32 -5.93 7.55
CA CYS A 169 -13.73 -5.00 6.58
C CYS A 169 -13.48 -3.62 7.22
N PHE A 170 -14.38 -3.15 8.09
CA PHE A 170 -14.21 -1.87 8.79
C PHE A 170 -12.99 -1.93 9.73
N LEU A 171 -12.90 -2.98 10.57
CA LEU A 171 -11.77 -3.15 11.48
C LEU A 171 -10.42 -3.25 10.73
N ILE A 172 -10.37 -4.01 9.63
CA ILE A 172 -9.18 -4.13 8.79
C ILE A 172 -8.79 -2.76 8.22
N MET A 173 -9.75 -1.98 7.76
CA MET A 173 -9.48 -0.64 7.24
C MET A 173 -8.92 0.31 8.30
N ILE A 174 -9.40 0.26 9.54
CA ILE A 174 -8.82 1.05 10.64
C ILE A 174 -7.34 0.72 10.85
N ILE A 175 -6.95 -0.56 10.79
CA ILE A 175 -5.54 -0.98 10.89
C ILE A 175 -4.73 -0.48 9.68
N ILE A 176 -5.26 -0.63 8.47
CA ILE A 176 -4.60 -0.18 7.24
C ILE A 176 -4.30 1.32 7.31
N LEU A 177 -5.30 2.13 7.68
CA LEU A 177 -5.13 3.59 7.77
C LEU A 177 -4.10 3.99 8.83
N ALA A 178 -4.11 3.34 10.00
CA ALA A 178 -3.14 3.60 11.06
C ALA A 178 -1.70 3.28 10.61
N VAL A 179 -1.48 2.14 9.95
CA VAL A 179 -0.15 1.73 9.48
C VAL A 179 0.34 2.61 8.34
N LEU A 180 -0.52 2.97 7.39
CA LEU A 180 -0.18 3.93 6.33
C LEU A 180 0.24 5.28 6.94
N ALA A 181 -0.57 5.81 7.86
CA ALA A 181 -0.28 7.08 8.51
C ALA A 181 1.03 7.05 9.33
N LEU A 182 1.36 5.91 9.94
CA LEU A 182 2.60 5.72 10.71
C LEU A 182 3.86 5.89 9.85
N ILE A 183 3.83 5.44 8.60
CA ILE A 183 4.97 5.62 7.67
C ILE A 183 5.19 7.12 7.39
N VAL A 184 4.12 7.89 7.16
CA VAL A 184 4.22 9.34 6.94
C VAL A 184 4.77 10.02 8.19
N VAL A 185 4.29 9.64 9.38
CA VAL A 185 4.78 10.19 10.64
C VAL A 185 6.28 9.95 10.78
N LYS A 186 6.77 8.72 10.55
CA LYS A 186 8.19 8.39 10.68
C LYS A 186 9.06 9.01 9.58
N ALA A 187 8.53 9.23 8.38
CA ALA A 187 9.25 9.89 7.29
C ALA A 187 9.39 11.41 7.51
N LEU A 188 8.44 12.04 8.23
CA LEU A 188 8.42 13.50 8.46
C LEU A 188 8.94 13.91 9.84
N ALA A 189 8.98 13.00 10.81
CA ALA A 189 9.55 13.27 12.12
C ALA A 189 10.99 13.74 11.97
N GLU A 190 11.32 14.84 12.64
CA GLU A 190 12.68 15.42 12.65
C GLU A 190 13.20 15.89 11.27
N SER A 191 12.33 16.00 10.25
CA SER A 191 12.68 16.47 8.90
C SER A 191 11.92 17.77 8.55
N PRO A 192 12.46 18.97 8.87
CA PRO A 192 11.79 20.24 8.60
C PRO A 192 11.57 20.49 7.09
N TRP A 193 12.50 20.03 6.25
CA TRP A 193 12.37 20.08 4.79
C TRP A 193 11.17 19.25 4.33
N GLY A 194 11.08 17.99 4.78
CA GLY A 194 9.95 17.11 4.47
C GLY A 194 8.61 17.70 4.91
N VAL A 195 8.54 18.19 6.16
CA VAL A 195 7.33 18.82 6.72
C VAL A 195 6.87 20.01 5.89
N PHE A 196 7.75 20.97 5.62
CA PHE A 196 7.40 22.17 4.84
C PHE A 196 6.85 21.80 3.46
N THR A 197 7.52 20.87 2.79
CA THR A 197 7.17 20.45 1.43
C THR A 197 5.80 19.78 1.40
N VAL A 198 5.55 18.84 2.32
CA VAL A 198 4.26 18.14 2.40
C VAL A 198 3.12 19.08 2.78
N VAL A 199 3.33 19.98 3.75
CA VAL A 199 2.33 20.98 4.16
C VAL A 199 1.98 21.91 3.00
N SER A 200 2.96 22.31 2.19
CA SER A 200 2.77 23.15 1.01
C SER A 200 1.85 22.53 -0.05
N THR A 201 1.68 21.20 -0.06
CA THR A 201 0.76 20.53 -0.98
C THR A 201 -0.71 20.85 -0.72
N VAL A 202 -1.07 21.23 0.51
CA VAL A 202 -2.45 21.60 0.89
C VAL A 202 -2.90 22.91 0.21
N PRO A 203 -2.21 24.06 0.38
CA PRO A 203 -2.58 25.29 -0.32
C PRO A 203 -2.48 25.15 -1.85
N ILE A 204 -1.51 24.38 -2.36
CA ILE A 204 -1.41 24.08 -3.80
C ILE A 204 -2.69 23.36 -4.27
N ALA A 205 -3.12 22.30 -3.58
CA ALA A 205 -4.33 21.57 -3.94
C ALA A 205 -5.59 22.44 -3.86
N LEU A 206 -5.73 23.27 -2.82
CA LEU A 206 -6.85 24.20 -2.68
C LEU A 206 -6.89 25.22 -3.83
N PHE A 207 -5.75 25.80 -4.18
CA PHE A 207 -5.62 26.69 -5.33
C PHE A 207 -6.03 25.98 -6.63
N MET A 208 -5.50 24.78 -6.87
CA MET A 208 -5.82 24.00 -8.06
C MET A 208 -7.32 23.66 -8.13
N GLY A 209 -7.95 23.29 -7.01
CA GLY A 209 -9.38 23.00 -6.93
C GLY A 209 -10.25 24.22 -7.26
N ILE A 210 -9.93 25.38 -6.69
CA ILE A 210 -10.61 26.65 -7.00
C ILE A 210 -10.38 27.05 -8.45
N TYR A 211 -9.16 26.87 -8.97
CA TYR A 211 -8.82 27.20 -10.35
C TYR A 211 -9.64 26.37 -11.34
N MET A 212 -9.72 25.06 -11.12
CA MET A 212 -10.49 24.12 -11.95
C MET A 212 -12.00 24.38 -11.88
N ARG A 213 -12.51 24.88 -10.75
CA ARG A 213 -13.95 25.07 -10.54
C ARG A 213 -14.45 26.45 -11.00
N TYR A 214 -13.69 27.51 -10.74
CA TYR A 214 -14.17 28.88 -10.89
C TYR A 214 -13.33 29.75 -11.83
N ILE A 215 -12.00 29.56 -11.90
CA ILE A 215 -11.12 30.46 -12.66
C ILE A 215 -11.09 30.07 -14.14
N ARG A 216 -10.73 28.82 -14.46
CA ARG A 216 -10.72 28.30 -15.83
C ARG A 216 -11.23 26.85 -15.89
N PRO A 217 -12.55 26.66 -15.87
CA PRO A 217 -13.15 25.33 -15.99
C PRO A 217 -12.68 24.61 -17.27
N GLY A 218 -12.33 23.33 -17.12
CA GLY A 218 -11.89 22.47 -18.24
C GLY A 218 -10.41 22.57 -18.63
N ARG A 219 -9.65 23.55 -18.13
CA ARG A 219 -8.20 23.71 -18.41
C ARG A 219 -7.31 22.91 -17.43
N VAL A 220 -7.52 21.60 -17.35
CA VAL A 220 -6.80 20.73 -16.39
C VAL A 220 -5.29 20.73 -16.64
N GLY A 221 -4.84 20.72 -17.91
CA GLY A 221 -3.41 20.75 -18.23
C GLY A 221 -2.68 21.99 -17.72
N GLU A 222 -3.28 23.18 -17.83
CA GLU A 222 -2.68 24.45 -17.37
C GLU A 222 -2.42 24.41 -15.85
N VAL A 223 -3.45 24.05 -15.08
CA VAL A 223 -3.35 23.99 -13.62
C VAL A 223 -2.43 22.86 -13.14
N SER A 224 -2.34 21.75 -13.88
CA SER A 224 -1.38 20.68 -13.57
C SER A 224 0.06 21.15 -13.74
N VAL A 225 0.38 21.89 -14.81
CA VAL A 225 1.72 22.47 -15.00
C VAL A 225 2.04 23.46 -13.88
N ILE A 226 1.11 24.35 -13.53
CA ILE A 226 1.28 25.30 -12.41
C ILE A 226 1.51 24.53 -11.09
N GLY A 227 0.71 23.50 -10.83
CA GLY A 227 0.83 22.67 -9.63
C GLY A 227 2.19 21.98 -9.54
N ILE A 228 2.71 21.43 -10.65
CA ILE A 228 4.05 20.82 -10.70
C ILE A 228 5.14 21.85 -10.42
N VAL A 229 5.05 23.04 -11.03
CA VAL A 229 6.02 24.14 -10.80
C VAL A 229 5.99 24.58 -9.33
N LEU A 230 4.81 24.78 -8.75
CA LEU A 230 4.67 25.14 -7.33
C LEU A 230 5.20 24.04 -6.41
N LEU A 231 5.03 22.78 -6.78
CA LEU A 231 5.53 21.65 -6.00
C LEU A 231 7.06 21.56 -6.06
N VAL A 232 7.67 21.71 -7.23
CA VAL A 232 9.13 21.81 -7.37
C VAL A 232 9.67 23.00 -6.59
N ALA A 233 9.00 24.16 -6.66
CA ALA A 233 9.33 25.33 -5.87
C ALA A 233 9.23 25.04 -4.36
N SER A 234 8.21 24.31 -3.91
CA SER A 234 8.05 23.97 -2.50
C SER A 234 9.18 23.09 -1.96
N ILE A 235 9.73 22.18 -2.77
CA ILE A 235 10.90 21.38 -2.39
C ILE A 235 12.12 22.29 -2.28
N TRP A 236 12.33 23.17 -3.26
CA TRP A 236 13.46 24.10 -3.23
C TRP A 236 13.42 25.03 -2.01
N PHE A 237 12.26 25.66 -1.75
CA PHE A 237 12.04 26.48 -0.55
C PHE A 237 12.10 25.66 0.74
N GLY A 238 11.69 24.39 0.72
CA GLY A 238 11.84 23.49 1.86
C GLY A 238 13.30 23.34 2.30
N GLY A 239 14.22 23.26 1.33
CA GLY A 239 15.65 23.25 1.61
C GLY A 239 16.14 24.57 2.22
N VAL A 240 15.68 25.71 1.70
CA VAL A 240 16.02 27.04 2.25
C VAL A 240 15.53 27.17 3.69
N ILE A 241 14.28 26.78 3.96
CA ILE A 241 13.65 26.85 5.27
C ILE A 241 14.31 25.89 6.27
N ALA A 242 14.71 24.70 5.84
CA ALA A 242 15.38 23.73 6.69
C ALA A 242 16.76 24.22 7.19
N HIS A 243 17.46 25.03 6.40
CA HIS A 243 18.76 25.62 6.78
C HIS A 243 18.62 26.96 7.53
N ASP A 244 17.41 27.51 7.63
CA ASP A 244 17.18 28.76 8.34
C ASP A 244 17.32 28.55 9.86
N PRO A 245 18.09 29.39 10.58
CA PRO A 245 18.33 29.22 12.02
C PRO A 245 17.08 29.28 12.89
N TYR A 246 16.01 29.93 12.43
CA TYR A 246 14.76 30.05 13.16
C TYR A 246 13.72 29.06 12.64
N TRP A 247 13.48 29.03 11.32
CA TRP A 247 12.42 28.22 10.73
C TRP A 247 12.75 26.74 10.66
N GLY A 248 14.03 26.36 10.55
CA GLY A 248 14.47 24.97 10.58
C GLY A 248 14.03 24.29 11.89
N PRO A 249 14.51 24.75 13.06
CA PRO A 249 14.09 24.22 14.36
C PRO A 249 12.58 24.32 14.61
N ALA A 250 11.93 25.40 14.15
CA ALA A 250 10.48 25.58 14.34
C ALA A 250 9.62 24.54 13.60
N LEU A 251 10.13 23.92 12.53
CA LEU A 251 9.45 22.89 11.75
C LEU A 251 9.97 21.47 12.02
N THR A 252 10.95 21.33 12.93
CA THR A 252 11.47 20.03 13.38
C THR A 252 10.52 19.43 14.42
N PHE A 253 9.43 18.81 13.97
CA PHE A 253 8.44 18.23 14.86
C PHE A 253 8.78 16.80 15.29
N LYS A 254 8.41 16.45 16.53
CA LYS A 254 8.40 15.07 17.01
C LYS A 254 7.30 14.27 16.31
N ASP A 255 7.47 12.95 16.26
CA ASP A 255 6.50 12.02 15.67
C ASP A 255 5.09 12.10 16.29
N THR A 256 5.00 12.34 17.61
CA THR A 256 3.70 12.56 18.30
C THR A 256 2.99 13.84 17.83
N THR A 257 3.73 14.92 17.57
CA THR A 257 3.16 16.17 17.04
C THR A 257 2.65 15.97 15.61
N ILE A 258 3.42 15.31 14.76
CA ILE A 258 2.99 14.97 13.39
C ILE A 258 1.74 14.08 13.41
N THR A 259 1.66 13.14 14.37
CA THR A 259 0.48 12.28 14.55
C THR A 259 -0.79 13.08 14.76
N TYR A 260 -0.81 14.01 15.71
CA TYR A 260 -1.99 14.84 15.97
C TYR A 260 -2.33 15.75 14.78
N ALA A 261 -1.32 16.34 14.13
CA ALA A 261 -1.52 17.16 12.94
C ALA A 261 -2.15 16.34 11.79
N LEU A 262 -1.69 15.11 11.58
CA LEU A 262 -2.19 14.23 10.52
C LEU A 262 -3.64 13.77 10.78
N VAL A 263 -3.97 13.45 12.04
CA VAL A 263 -5.35 13.12 12.46
C VAL A 263 -6.28 14.31 12.22
N GLY A 264 -5.87 15.51 12.64
CA GLY A 264 -6.64 16.74 12.39
C GLY A 264 -6.83 17.03 10.90
N TYR A 265 -5.75 16.89 10.12
CA TYR A 265 -5.78 17.04 8.67
C TYR A 265 -6.76 16.05 8.01
N ALA A 266 -6.67 14.76 8.35
CA ALA A 266 -7.52 13.73 7.76
C ALA A 266 -9.00 13.93 8.10
N PHE A 267 -9.30 14.38 9.32
CA PHE A 267 -10.66 14.74 9.73
C PHE A 267 -11.23 15.86 8.86
N VAL A 268 -10.48 16.96 8.69
CA VAL A 268 -10.91 18.09 7.86
C VAL A 268 -11.01 17.68 6.39
N SER A 269 -9.99 17.02 5.84
CA SER A 269 -9.94 16.63 4.42
C SER A 269 -11.09 15.70 4.04
N ALA A 270 -11.45 14.73 4.89
CA ALA A 270 -12.54 13.80 4.63
C ALA A 270 -13.95 14.46 4.68
N LEU A 271 -14.08 15.61 5.34
CA LEU A 271 -15.32 16.41 5.37
C LEU A 271 -15.43 17.39 4.20
N LEU A 272 -14.30 17.88 3.68
CA LEU A 272 -14.30 18.81 2.56
C LEU A 272 -14.82 18.15 1.26
N PRO A 273 -15.42 18.95 0.34
CA PRO A 273 -15.86 18.45 -0.96
C PRO A 273 -14.69 17.85 -1.76
N VAL A 274 -14.96 16.74 -2.47
CA VAL A 274 -13.96 16.03 -3.28
C VAL A 274 -13.26 16.95 -4.28
N TRP A 275 -14.00 17.85 -4.94
CA TRP A 275 -13.46 18.76 -5.96
C TRP A 275 -12.47 19.79 -5.41
N LEU A 276 -12.53 20.12 -4.11
CA LEU A 276 -11.76 21.22 -3.52
C LEU A 276 -10.34 20.80 -3.13
N ILE A 277 -10.18 19.59 -2.57
CA ILE A 277 -8.89 19.10 -2.07
C ILE A 277 -8.49 17.76 -2.67
N LEU A 278 -9.36 16.74 -2.59
CA LEU A 278 -9.02 15.38 -2.99
C LEU A 278 -8.73 15.29 -4.49
N ALA A 279 -9.65 15.72 -5.35
CA ALA A 279 -9.47 15.65 -6.79
C ALA A 279 -8.21 16.40 -7.29
N PRO A 280 -7.99 17.70 -7.00
CA PRO A 280 -6.81 18.41 -7.48
C PRO A 280 -5.50 17.83 -6.94
N ARG A 281 -5.49 17.36 -5.69
CA ARG A 281 -4.35 16.66 -5.10
C ARG A 281 -4.10 15.33 -5.80
N ASP A 282 -5.14 14.52 -6.01
CA ASP A 282 -5.04 13.23 -6.68
C ASP A 282 -4.47 13.39 -8.09
N TYR A 283 -4.86 14.44 -8.80
CA TYR A 283 -4.27 14.78 -10.10
C TYR A 283 -2.78 15.07 -9.99
N LEU A 284 -2.38 15.99 -9.11
CA LEU A 284 -0.97 16.33 -8.91
C LEU A 284 -0.15 15.11 -8.49
N ALA A 285 -0.67 14.34 -7.53
CA ALA A 285 -0.09 13.11 -7.07
C ALA A 285 0.07 12.14 -8.25
N THR A 286 -0.98 11.86 -9.03
CA THR A 286 -0.95 10.90 -10.17
C THR A 286 0.15 11.22 -11.19
N PHE A 287 0.31 12.49 -11.55
CA PHE A 287 1.37 12.90 -12.47
C PHE A 287 2.76 12.65 -11.88
N LEU A 288 2.97 12.98 -10.60
CA LEU A 288 4.19 12.60 -9.87
C LEU A 288 4.33 11.07 -9.78
N LYS A 289 3.26 10.34 -9.47
CA LYS A 289 3.25 8.87 -9.30
C LYS A 289 3.82 8.20 -10.54
N ILE A 290 3.20 8.47 -11.68
CA ILE A 290 3.55 7.85 -12.96
C ILE A 290 4.86 8.44 -13.49
N GLY A 291 5.01 9.77 -13.42
CA GLY A 291 6.19 10.47 -13.93
C GLY A 291 7.49 10.05 -13.25
N VAL A 292 7.51 9.95 -11.93
CA VAL A 292 8.69 9.52 -11.16
C VAL A 292 9.03 8.07 -11.43
N ILE A 293 8.04 7.19 -11.47
CA ILE A 293 8.27 5.75 -11.68
C ILE A 293 8.75 5.47 -13.11
N VAL A 294 8.17 6.15 -14.12
CA VAL A 294 8.65 6.09 -15.50
C VAL A 294 10.04 6.72 -15.62
N GLY A 295 10.27 7.87 -14.98
CA GLY A 295 11.58 8.52 -14.94
C GLY A 295 12.65 7.62 -14.31
N LEU A 296 12.31 6.93 -13.21
CA LEU A 296 13.19 5.96 -12.56
C LEU A 296 13.46 4.76 -13.47
N ALA A 297 12.44 4.22 -14.14
CA ALA A 297 12.62 3.13 -15.10
C ALA A 297 13.53 3.54 -16.27
N ILE A 298 13.35 4.74 -16.82
CA ILE A 298 14.22 5.29 -17.87
C ILE A 298 15.64 5.47 -17.33
N GLY A 299 15.80 6.03 -16.13
CA GLY A 299 17.09 6.20 -15.47
C GLY A 299 17.82 4.87 -15.29
N ILE A 300 17.12 3.82 -14.87
CA ILE A 300 17.66 2.47 -14.75
C ILE A 300 18.06 1.89 -16.12
N VAL A 301 17.29 2.14 -17.17
CA VAL A 301 17.63 1.70 -18.53
C VAL A 301 18.90 2.38 -19.03
N ILE A 302 19.08 3.67 -18.71
CA ILE A 302 20.26 4.45 -19.13
C ILE A 302 21.49 4.06 -18.32
N LEU A 303 21.37 4.03 -16.98
CA LEU A 303 22.50 3.78 -16.07
C LEU A 303 22.89 2.31 -16.00
N ASN A 304 21.93 1.40 -16.25
CA ASN A 304 22.09 -0.05 -16.10
C ASN A 304 22.78 -0.45 -14.77
N PRO A 305 22.28 0.00 -13.60
CA PRO A 305 22.94 -0.25 -12.33
C PRO A 305 22.92 -1.74 -11.98
N GLU A 306 24.00 -2.20 -11.37
CA GLU A 306 24.08 -3.54 -10.81
C GLU A 306 23.16 -3.65 -9.58
N LEU A 307 22.50 -4.80 -9.43
CA LEU A 307 21.79 -5.13 -8.19
C LEU A 307 22.84 -5.58 -7.16
N LYS A 308 23.18 -4.68 -6.24
CA LYS A 308 24.13 -4.94 -5.15
C LYS A 308 23.55 -5.88 -4.09
N MET A 309 22.23 -5.86 -3.89
CA MET A 309 21.57 -6.83 -3.02
C MET A 309 21.66 -8.23 -3.64
N PRO A 310 22.05 -9.27 -2.89
CA PRO A 310 22.06 -10.64 -3.40
C PRO A 310 20.66 -11.13 -3.84
N ALA A 311 20.63 -12.12 -4.72
CA ALA A 311 19.38 -12.78 -5.12
C ALA A 311 18.62 -13.31 -3.90
N VAL A 312 19.36 -13.89 -2.96
CA VAL A 312 18.89 -14.42 -1.68
C VAL A 312 19.95 -14.11 -0.62
N THR A 313 19.54 -13.65 0.55
CA THR A 313 20.45 -13.38 1.69
C THR A 313 20.35 -14.48 2.74
N GLN A 314 21.23 -14.46 3.76
CA GLN A 314 21.13 -15.39 4.88
C GLN A 314 19.82 -15.25 5.70
N PHE A 315 19.12 -14.12 5.60
CA PHE A 315 17.93 -13.84 6.40
C PHE A 315 16.64 -14.51 5.90
N VAL A 316 16.73 -15.38 4.90
CA VAL A 316 15.60 -16.23 4.48
C VAL A 316 15.09 -17.17 5.58
N ASP A 317 15.96 -17.50 6.54
CA ASP A 317 15.66 -18.31 7.73
C ASP A 317 14.78 -17.57 8.76
N GLY A 318 14.55 -16.27 8.56
CA GLY A 318 13.71 -15.43 9.40
C GLY A 318 14.42 -14.74 10.56
N SER A 319 15.74 -14.84 10.64
CA SER A 319 16.58 -14.12 11.61
C SER A 319 16.74 -12.62 11.31
N GLY A 320 16.22 -12.16 10.17
CA GLY A 320 16.35 -10.80 9.65
C GLY A 320 16.08 -9.67 10.66
N PRO A 321 16.85 -8.56 10.60
CA PRO A 321 16.73 -7.46 11.55
C PRO A 321 15.64 -6.44 11.20
N VAL A 322 15.24 -6.36 9.91
CA VAL A 322 14.24 -5.39 9.43
C VAL A 322 12.82 -5.83 9.78
N TRP A 323 12.50 -7.10 9.52
CA TRP A 323 11.27 -7.72 9.97
C TRP A 323 11.51 -9.18 10.36
N LYS A 324 10.72 -9.67 11.32
CA LYS A 324 10.84 -11.02 11.88
C LYS A 324 9.94 -12.01 11.17
N GLY A 325 10.50 -13.15 10.76
CA GLY A 325 9.76 -14.23 10.11
C GLY A 325 10.49 -14.85 8.92
N THR A 326 10.31 -16.14 8.72
CA THR A 326 10.84 -16.89 7.56
C THR A 326 10.27 -16.38 6.24
N LEU A 327 10.96 -16.63 5.12
CA LEU A 327 10.50 -16.30 3.77
C LEU A 327 9.03 -16.70 3.55
N PHE A 328 8.70 -17.97 3.80
CA PHE A 328 7.31 -18.42 3.82
C PHE A 328 6.78 -18.47 5.25
N PRO A 329 5.60 -17.90 5.55
CA PRO A 329 4.68 -17.18 4.64
C PRO A 329 4.90 -15.66 4.61
N PHE A 330 5.81 -15.11 5.44
CA PHE A 330 5.82 -13.69 5.75
C PHE A 330 6.24 -12.79 4.59
N LEU A 331 7.09 -13.24 3.66
CA LEU A 331 7.38 -12.48 2.45
C LEU A 331 6.10 -12.15 1.69
N PHE A 332 5.25 -13.17 1.49
CA PHE A 332 4.00 -13.05 0.75
C PHE A 332 3.08 -12.00 1.37
N ILE A 333 3.10 -11.91 2.71
CA ILE A 333 2.37 -10.94 3.52
C ILE A 333 2.98 -9.53 3.44
N THR A 334 4.31 -9.42 3.56
CA THR A 334 5.03 -8.13 3.60
C THR A 334 4.88 -7.35 2.30
N ILE A 335 4.91 -8.03 1.15
CA ILE A 335 4.73 -7.39 -0.17
C ILE A 335 3.30 -7.52 -0.69
N ALA A 336 2.33 -7.72 0.20
CA ALA A 336 0.93 -7.91 -0.17
C ALA A 336 0.43 -6.81 -1.09
N CYS A 337 0.65 -5.53 -0.78
CA CYS A 337 0.03 -4.47 -1.57
C CYS A 337 0.54 -4.42 -3.03
N GLY A 338 1.80 -4.76 -3.29
CA GLY A 338 2.34 -4.84 -4.66
C GLY A 338 1.97 -6.12 -5.43
N ALA A 339 1.38 -7.11 -4.76
CA ALA A 339 1.03 -8.40 -5.34
C ALA A 339 -0.48 -8.69 -5.29
N VAL A 340 -1.07 -8.65 -4.10
CA VAL A 340 -2.49 -8.92 -3.82
C VAL A 340 -2.98 -8.11 -2.61
N SER A 341 -3.80 -7.08 -2.87
CA SER A 341 -4.27 -6.15 -1.84
C SER A 341 -5.78 -6.22 -1.62
N GLY A 342 -6.21 -6.48 -0.39
CA GLY A 342 -7.63 -6.45 -0.03
C GLY A 342 -8.23 -5.04 -0.02
N PHE A 343 -7.41 -4.02 0.25
CA PHE A 343 -7.81 -2.62 0.15
C PHE A 343 -8.38 -2.28 -1.24
N HIS A 344 -7.87 -2.91 -2.30
CA HIS A 344 -8.40 -2.72 -3.65
C HIS A 344 -9.84 -3.19 -3.77
N ALA A 345 -10.22 -4.28 -3.10
CA ALA A 345 -11.61 -4.71 -3.10
C ALA A 345 -12.55 -3.65 -2.49
N LEU A 346 -12.06 -2.82 -1.56
CA LEU A 346 -12.82 -1.72 -0.97
C LEU A 346 -12.92 -0.51 -1.91
N ILE A 347 -11.94 -0.28 -2.78
CA ILE A 347 -11.97 0.81 -3.77
C ILE A 347 -12.70 0.38 -5.07
N SER A 348 -12.53 -0.86 -5.49
CA SER A 348 -13.25 -1.47 -6.60
C SER A 348 -14.72 -1.77 -6.29
N SER A 349 -15.11 -1.74 -5.02
CA SER A 349 -16.50 -1.68 -4.60
C SER A 349 -16.82 -0.30 -4.02
N GLY A 350 -18.08 0.13 -4.03
CA GLY A 350 -18.49 1.36 -3.34
C GLY A 350 -18.06 2.71 -3.95
N THR A 351 -16.90 2.81 -4.63
CA THR A 351 -16.35 4.09 -5.15
C THR A 351 -16.16 4.07 -6.66
N THR A 352 -15.11 3.41 -7.18
CA THR A 352 -14.81 3.26 -8.63
C THR A 352 -16.01 2.88 -9.51
N PRO A 353 -16.87 1.90 -9.15
CA PRO A 353 -18.01 1.52 -9.98
C PRO A 353 -19.07 2.63 -10.14
N LYS A 354 -19.11 3.62 -9.24
CA LYS A 354 -20.01 4.79 -9.34
C LYS A 354 -19.51 5.84 -10.31
N LEU A 355 -18.26 5.74 -10.76
CA LEU A 355 -17.63 6.64 -11.74
C LEU A 355 -17.45 6.00 -13.12
N LEU A 356 -17.60 4.67 -13.22
CA LEU A 356 -17.35 3.88 -14.42
C LEU A 356 -18.35 4.22 -15.53
N ALA A 357 -17.92 4.87 -16.61
CA ALA A 357 -18.80 5.26 -17.71
C ALA A 357 -19.25 4.07 -18.60
N ASN A 358 -18.39 3.06 -18.79
CA ASN A 358 -18.69 1.86 -19.57
C ASN A 358 -18.14 0.60 -18.90
N GLU A 359 -18.91 -0.49 -18.89
CA GLU A 359 -18.51 -1.76 -18.28
C GLU A 359 -17.21 -2.34 -18.89
N LYS A 360 -16.96 -2.11 -20.18
CA LYS A 360 -15.74 -2.55 -20.89
C LYS A 360 -14.46 -1.95 -20.31
N ASP A 361 -14.53 -0.74 -19.76
CA ASP A 361 -13.40 -0.04 -19.20
C ASP A 361 -12.94 -0.65 -17.86
N ALA A 362 -13.77 -1.49 -17.21
CA ALA A 362 -13.41 -2.17 -15.98
C ALA A 362 -12.12 -3.01 -16.11
N ARG A 363 -11.84 -3.55 -17.31
CA ARG A 363 -10.57 -4.26 -17.57
C ARG A 363 -9.37 -3.33 -17.53
N TYR A 364 -9.48 -2.15 -18.14
CA TYR A 364 -8.40 -1.17 -18.20
C TYR A 364 -8.15 -0.57 -16.81
N ILE A 365 -9.22 -0.27 -16.08
CA ILE A 365 -9.17 0.33 -14.74
C ILE A 365 -8.72 -0.69 -13.69
N GLY A 366 -9.48 -1.79 -13.47
CA GLY A 366 -9.17 -2.73 -12.39
C GLY A 366 -7.91 -3.56 -12.66
N TYR A 367 -7.89 -4.34 -13.76
CA TYR A 367 -6.74 -5.21 -14.04
C TYR A 367 -5.49 -4.39 -14.39
N GLY A 368 -5.65 -3.33 -15.19
CA GLY A 368 -4.54 -2.49 -15.64
C GLY A 368 -3.89 -1.68 -14.52
N ALA A 369 -4.68 -1.06 -13.64
CA ALA A 369 -4.11 -0.26 -12.54
C ALA A 369 -3.35 -1.13 -11.53
N MET A 370 -3.86 -2.34 -11.24
CA MET A 370 -3.15 -3.28 -10.37
C MET A 370 -1.80 -3.73 -10.97
N LEU A 371 -1.72 -3.95 -12.29
CA LEU A 371 -0.42 -4.22 -12.94
C LEU A 371 0.53 -3.02 -12.83
N MET A 372 0.02 -1.79 -12.97
CA MET A 372 0.82 -0.58 -12.81
C MET A 372 1.34 -0.44 -11.38
N GLU A 373 0.53 -0.74 -10.36
CA GLU A 373 0.97 -0.74 -8.97
C GLU A 373 2.04 -1.81 -8.70
N SER A 374 1.90 -3.01 -9.26
CA SER A 374 2.95 -4.02 -9.16
C SER A 374 4.25 -3.59 -9.84
N PHE A 375 4.17 -2.84 -10.95
CA PHE A 375 5.34 -2.22 -11.55
C PHE A 375 6.01 -1.21 -10.62
N VAL A 376 5.22 -0.37 -9.92
CA VAL A 376 5.73 0.50 -8.84
C VAL A 376 6.47 -0.32 -7.77
N ALA A 377 5.93 -1.48 -7.39
CA ALA A 377 6.55 -2.35 -6.41
C ALA A 377 7.86 -2.99 -6.88
N ILE A 378 7.96 -3.37 -8.16
CA ILE A 378 9.21 -3.81 -8.77
C ILE A 378 10.24 -2.67 -8.74
N MET A 379 9.83 -1.45 -9.09
CA MET A 379 10.73 -0.30 -9.08
C MET A 379 11.23 0.03 -7.68
N ALA A 380 10.39 -0.10 -6.65
CA ALA A 380 10.80 0.08 -5.27
C ALA A 380 11.79 -1.00 -4.79
N LEU A 381 11.56 -2.27 -5.16
CA LEU A 381 12.50 -3.37 -4.87
C LEU A 381 13.85 -3.14 -5.53
N VAL A 382 13.84 -2.70 -6.79
CA VAL A 382 15.07 -2.39 -7.54
C VAL A 382 15.78 -1.21 -6.91
N ALA A 383 15.08 -0.12 -6.56
CA ALA A 383 15.66 1.04 -5.88
C ALA A 383 16.33 0.67 -4.54
N ALA A 384 15.76 -0.26 -3.78
CA ALA A 384 16.37 -0.80 -2.56
C ALA A 384 17.56 -1.74 -2.83
N SER A 385 17.61 -2.36 -4.01
CA SER A 385 18.60 -3.37 -4.36
C SER A 385 19.84 -2.81 -5.07
N ILE A 386 19.80 -1.56 -5.53
CA ILE A 386 20.94 -0.87 -6.15
C ILE A 386 21.83 -0.12 -5.14
N ILE A 387 21.33 0.13 -3.93
CA ILE A 387 22.10 0.72 -2.84
C ILE A 387 22.95 -0.34 -2.14
N GLU A 388 24.00 0.08 -1.42
CA GLU A 388 24.85 -0.86 -0.67
C GLU A 388 24.02 -1.63 0.37
N PRO A 389 24.10 -2.98 0.43
CA PRO A 389 23.35 -3.76 1.41
C PRO A 389 23.60 -3.33 2.85
N GLY A 390 24.84 -2.98 3.20
CA GLY A 390 25.16 -2.48 4.54
C GLY A 390 24.45 -1.15 4.86
N LEU A 391 24.33 -0.25 3.89
CA LEU A 391 23.55 0.98 4.05
C LEU A 391 22.04 0.66 4.17
N TYR A 392 21.52 -0.25 3.34
CA TYR A 392 20.13 -0.72 3.42
C TYR A 392 19.79 -1.22 4.84
N PHE A 393 20.63 -2.06 5.43
CA PHE A 393 20.40 -2.61 6.77
C PHE A 393 20.56 -1.55 7.87
N ALA A 394 21.52 -0.64 7.75
CA ALA A 394 21.69 0.46 8.69
C ALA A 394 20.45 1.37 8.75
N MET A 395 19.83 1.64 7.59
CA MET A 395 18.64 2.50 7.49
C MET A 395 17.35 1.82 7.96
N ASN A 396 17.14 0.55 7.56
CA ASN A 396 15.87 -0.13 7.78
C ASN A 396 15.78 -0.90 9.10
N THR A 397 16.89 -1.03 9.83
CA THR A 397 16.88 -1.74 11.11
C THR A 397 16.50 -0.78 12.25
N PRO A 398 15.54 -1.15 13.12
CA PRO A 398 15.21 -0.36 14.30
C PRO A 398 16.40 -0.19 15.26
N PRO A 399 16.55 0.96 15.95
CA PRO A 399 17.66 1.22 16.88
C PRO A 399 17.92 0.10 17.90
N ALA A 400 16.85 -0.47 18.47
CA ALA A 400 16.94 -1.56 19.43
C ALA A 400 17.61 -2.83 18.85
N ALA A 401 17.42 -3.11 17.56
CA ALA A 401 18.05 -4.26 16.89
C ALA A 401 19.49 -3.96 16.44
N LEU A 402 19.85 -2.68 16.29
CA LEU A 402 21.22 -2.23 16.08
C LEU A 402 22.03 -2.13 17.38
N GLY A 403 21.36 -2.21 18.55
CA GLY A 403 21.99 -2.03 19.86
C GLY A 403 22.35 -0.57 20.16
N ILE A 404 21.63 0.38 19.55
CA ILE A 404 21.90 1.81 19.68
C ILE A 404 20.74 2.56 20.34
N THR A 405 21.07 3.63 21.05
CA THR A 405 20.11 4.64 21.50
C THR A 405 20.35 5.91 20.70
N MET A 406 19.34 6.37 19.97
CA MET A 406 19.46 7.58 19.18
C MET A 406 19.48 8.82 20.08
N PRO A 407 20.34 9.80 19.79
CA PRO A 407 20.28 11.08 20.48
C PRO A 407 19.03 11.86 20.06
N ASN A 408 18.61 12.82 20.88
CA ASN A 408 17.42 13.63 20.63
C ASN A 408 17.69 14.65 19.52
N LEU A 409 17.41 14.28 18.26
CA LEU A 409 17.72 15.12 17.09
C LEU A 409 16.92 16.43 17.06
N HIS A 410 15.81 16.51 17.79
CA HIS A 410 15.05 17.75 17.94
C HIS A 410 15.88 18.88 18.60
N GLU A 411 16.85 18.52 19.45
CA GLU A 411 17.70 19.49 20.18
C GLU A 411 18.99 19.83 19.40
N LEU A 412 19.16 19.28 18.20
CA LEU A 412 20.36 19.46 17.39
C LEU A 412 20.64 20.93 17.05
N GLY A 413 19.58 21.72 16.81
CA GLY A 413 19.69 23.17 16.56
C GLY A 413 19.86 24.01 17.82
N GLY A 414 19.88 23.39 19.00
CA GLY A 414 20.01 24.05 20.31
C GLY A 414 21.45 24.10 20.84
N PRO A 415 21.63 24.54 22.11
CA PRO A 415 22.94 24.67 22.75
C PRO A 415 23.74 23.35 22.79
N ASP A 416 23.05 22.20 22.83
CA ASP A 416 23.64 20.87 22.94
C ASP A 416 23.97 20.22 21.58
N GLY A 417 23.82 20.94 20.48
CA GLY A 417 23.99 20.41 19.11
C GLY A 417 25.34 19.74 18.86
N ALA A 418 26.44 20.30 19.40
CA ALA A 418 27.77 19.71 19.26
C ALA A 418 27.89 18.35 19.99
N ALA A 419 27.27 18.21 21.17
CA ALA A 419 27.25 16.96 21.91
C ALA A 419 26.39 15.90 21.19
N ILE A 420 25.26 16.32 20.62
CA ILE A 420 24.39 15.43 19.82
C ILE A 420 25.12 14.94 18.56
N MET A 421 25.90 15.80 17.88
CA MET A 421 26.72 15.39 16.73
C MET A 421 27.81 14.39 17.11
N ALA A 422 28.43 14.54 18.29
CA ALA A 422 29.38 13.57 18.80
C ALA A 422 28.69 12.22 19.10
N GLN A 423 27.54 12.24 19.74
CA GLN A 423 26.73 11.04 19.99
C GLN A 423 26.32 10.35 18.68
N LEU A 424 25.93 11.11 17.65
CA LEU A 424 25.61 10.57 16.33
C LEU A 424 26.78 9.83 15.69
N LYS A 425 28.01 10.32 15.88
CA LYS A 425 29.21 9.64 15.41
C LYS A 425 29.39 8.29 16.12
N ASP A 426 29.27 8.27 17.45
CA ASP A 426 29.42 7.03 18.24
C ASP A 426 28.33 6.00 17.92
N VAL A 427 27.10 6.48 17.69
CA VAL A 427 25.96 5.66 17.26
C VAL A 427 26.19 5.11 15.86
N SER A 428 26.76 5.89 14.94
CA SER A 428 27.10 5.44 13.59
C SER A 428 28.20 4.37 13.59
N VAL A 429 29.17 4.47 14.52
CA VAL A 429 30.21 3.46 14.72
C VAL A 429 29.61 2.13 15.19
N HIS A 430 28.74 2.17 16.19
CA HIS A 430 28.05 0.97 16.68
C HIS A 430 27.15 0.35 15.60
N ALA A 431 26.36 1.16 14.90
CA ALA A 431 25.50 0.69 13.82
C ALA A 431 26.31 0.00 12.71
N ALA A 432 27.42 0.61 12.28
CA ALA A 432 28.30 0.05 11.26
C ALA A 432 28.93 -1.29 11.71
N ALA A 433 29.38 -1.38 12.95
CA ALA A 433 29.94 -2.61 13.52
C ALA A 433 28.89 -3.73 13.59
N THR A 434 27.68 -3.42 14.07
CA THR A 434 26.58 -4.38 14.16
C THR A 434 26.17 -4.89 12.77
N VAL A 435 26.00 -4.01 11.78
CA VAL A 435 25.63 -4.42 10.42
C VAL A 435 26.74 -5.23 9.74
N SER A 436 28.00 -4.82 9.93
CA SER A 436 29.16 -5.56 9.41
C SER A 436 29.28 -6.95 10.04
N SER A 437 28.88 -7.13 11.31
CA SER A 437 28.84 -8.45 11.96
C SER A 437 27.87 -9.44 11.28
N TRP A 438 26.89 -8.93 10.53
CA TRP A 438 25.96 -9.75 9.75
C TRP A 438 26.48 -10.12 8.36
N GLY A 439 27.71 -9.71 8.01
CA GLY A 439 28.31 -9.96 6.70
C GLY A 439 28.03 -8.88 5.65
N PHE A 440 27.45 -7.74 6.04
CA PHE A 440 27.24 -6.59 5.15
C PHE A 440 28.15 -5.44 5.55
N VAL A 441 29.26 -5.29 4.84
CA VAL A 441 30.28 -4.29 5.16
C VAL A 441 29.75 -2.87 4.92
N ILE A 442 29.85 -2.01 5.93
CA ILE A 442 29.55 -0.58 5.86
C ILE A 442 30.43 0.17 6.85
N SER A 443 30.99 1.31 6.45
CA SER A 443 31.80 2.15 7.35
C SER A 443 30.94 3.23 8.05
N PRO A 444 31.31 3.69 9.24
CA PRO A 444 30.64 4.81 9.91
C PRO A 444 30.64 6.07 9.05
N GLU A 445 31.73 6.33 8.33
CA GLU A 445 31.87 7.46 7.41
C GLU A 445 30.88 7.38 6.26
N GLN A 446 30.63 6.18 5.71
CA GLN A 446 29.63 6.01 4.65
C GLN A 446 28.21 6.32 5.14
N ILE A 447 27.87 5.91 6.37
CA ILE A 447 26.57 6.22 7.00
C ILE A 447 26.41 7.74 7.17
N MET A 448 27.42 8.40 7.73
CA MET A 448 27.40 9.84 7.98
C MET A 448 27.44 10.66 6.68
N GLN A 449 28.22 10.22 5.70
CA GLN A 449 28.32 10.88 4.40
C GLN A 449 26.99 10.78 3.65
N THR A 450 26.34 9.62 3.67
CA THR A 450 25.01 9.47 3.07
C THR A 450 24.01 10.44 3.69
N ALA A 451 23.99 10.57 5.03
CA ALA A 451 23.12 11.51 5.73
C ALA A 451 23.37 12.96 5.28
N LYS A 452 24.66 13.34 5.17
CA LYS A 452 25.06 14.66 4.67
C LYS A 452 24.63 14.90 3.22
N ASP A 453 24.82 13.92 2.33
CA ASP A 453 24.50 14.05 0.90
C ASP A 453 22.99 14.23 0.66
N ILE A 454 22.16 13.56 1.47
CA ILE A 454 20.70 13.69 1.40
C ILE A 454 20.15 14.89 2.18
N GLY A 455 21.00 15.63 2.90
CA GLY A 455 20.61 16.82 3.66
C GLY A 455 19.81 16.50 4.93
N GLU A 456 20.09 15.38 5.59
CA GLU A 456 19.44 14.95 6.82
C GLU A 456 20.47 14.75 7.96
N PRO A 457 20.10 14.95 9.24
CA PRO A 457 21.03 14.81 10.35
C PRO A 457 21.49 13.37 10.57
N SER A 458 20.66 12.38 10.19
CA SER A 458 20.99 10.96 10.27
C SER A 458 20.13 10.13 9.32
N VAL A 459 20.71 9.07 8.78
CA VAL A 459 20.01 8.00 8.03
C VAL A 459 19.55 6.86 8.93
N LEU A 460 20.00 6.83 10.19
CA LEU A 460 19.61 5.86 11.20
C LEU A 460 18.25 6.24 11.80
N ASN A 461 17.53 5.26 12.37
CA ASN A 461 16.18 5.45 12.95
C ASN A 461 15.10 5.90 11.95
N ARG A 462 15.39 5.73 10.66
CA ARG A 462 14.48 6.01 9.54
C ARG A 462 13.88 4.71 8.98
N ALA A 463 13.56 3.78 9.90
CA ALA A 463 13.02 2.47 9.57
C ALA A 463 11.60 2.60 8.97
N GLY A 464 11.27 1.69 8.05
CA GLY A 464 9.98 1.67 7.37
C GLY A 464 10.04 1.79 5.86
N GLY A 465 11.19 1.53 5.22
CA GLY A 465 11.35 1.41 3.76
C GLY A 465 11.29 2.72 2.98
N ALA A 466 10.49 3.67 3.44
CA ALA A 466 10.24 4.95 2.78
C ALA A 466 11.53 5.78 2.53
N PRO A 467 12.34 6.08 3.57
CA PRO A 467 13.60 6.79 3.39
C PRO A 467 14.60 6.06 2.49
N THR A 468 14.61 4.73 2.52
CA THR A 468 15.49 3.92 1.67
C THR A 468 15.08 3.97 0.21
N LEU A 469 13.79 3.95 -0.09
CA LEU A 469 13.30 4.20 -1.44
C LEU A 469 13.73 5.59 -1.93
N ALA A 470 13.56 6.62 -1.09
CA ALA A 470 13.96 7.98 -1.43
C ALA A 470 15.47 8.08 -1.73
N VAL A 471 16.32 7.38 -0.98
CA VAL A 471 17.77 7.27 -1.29
C VAL A 471 18.01 6.59 -2.63
N GLY A 472 17.31 5.49 -2.93
CA GLY A 472 17.43 4.79 -4.22
C GLY A 472 16.99 5.66 -5.41
N ILE A 473 15.89 6.41 -5.26
CA ILE A 473 15.44 7.41 -6.25
C ILE A 473 16.50 8.50 -6.41
N ALA A 474 17.01 9.03 -5.30
CA ALA A 474 18.02 10.09 -5.31
C ALA A 474 19.30 9.67 -6.00
N TYR A 475 19.76 8.44 -5.77
CA TYR A 475 20.94 7.88 -6.43
C TYR A 475 20.76 7.86 -7.96
N VAL A 476 19.64 7.30 -8.45
CA VAL A 476 19.39 7.25 -9.90
C VAL A 476 19.21 8.64 -10.50
N PHE A 477 18.44 9.52 -9.84
CA PHE A 477 18.11 10.84 -10.38
C PHE A 477 19.28 11.82 -10.33
N HIS A 478 20.14 11.75 -9.32
CA HIS A 478 21.33 12.57 -9.24
C HIS A 478 22.32 12.26 -10.37
N GLU A 479 22.48 10.98 -10.72
CA GLU A 479 23.36 10.55 -11.82
C GLU A 479 22.85 11.00 -13.20
N ILE A 480 21.53 10.96 -13.46
CA ILE A 480 20.95 11.38 -14.75
C ILE A 480 20.68 12.88 -14.85
N MET A 481 20.44 13.56 -13.72
CA MET A 481 20.11 14.98 -13.62
C MET A 481 20.93 15.64 -12.50
N PRO A 482 22.24 15.87 -12.73
CA PRO A 482 23.16 16.39 -11.71
C PRO A 482 22.94 17.87 -11.38
N ALA A 483 22.05 18.55 -12.11
CA ALA A 483 21.70 19.96 -11.86
C ALA A 483 21.06 20.17 -10.47
N ALA A 484 20.47 19.14 -9.88
CA ALA A 484 19.99 19.15 -8.51
C ALA A 484 20.83 18.20 -7.65
N ASN A 485 21.09 18.63 -6.41
CA ASN A 485 21.86 17.83 -5.46
C ASN A 485 21.07 16.61 -4.96
N MET A 486 21.77 15.65 -4.35
CA MET A 486 21.17 14.42 -3.85
C MET A 486 20.09 14.71 -2.78
N GLY A 487 20.29 15.72 -1.93
CA GLY A 487 19.29 16.16 -0.95
C GLY A 487 17.97 16.63 -1.57
N PHE A 488 18.01 17.37 -2.68
CA PHE A 488 16.81 17.74 -3.42
C PHE A 488 16.07 16.50 -3.92
N TRP A 489 16.78 15.54 -4.54
CA TRP A 489 16.16 14.32 -5.06
C TRP A 489 15.66 13.38 -3.96
N TYR A 490 16.33 13.34 -2.82
CA TYR A 490 15.87 12.61 -1.64
C TYR A 490 14.55 13.20 -1.11
N HIS A 491 14.49 14.51 -0.89
CA HIS A 491 13.27 15.16 -0.40
C HIS A 491 12.15 15.15 -1.45
N PHE A 492 12.50 15.16 -2.74
CA PHE A 492 11.57 14.86 -3.82
C PHE A 492 11.01 13.44 -3.70
N GLY A 493 11.84 12.43 -3.41
CA GLY A 493 11.43 11.05 -3.13
C GLY A 493 10.52 10.92 -1.90
N ILE A 494 10.86 11.59 -0.79
CA ILE A 494 10.04 11.65 0.43
C ILE A 494 8.68 12.31 0.14
N LEU A 495 8.67 13.42 -0.59
CA LEU A 495 7.42 14.08 -0.99
C LEU A 495 6.57 13.19 -1.89
N PHE A 496 7.19 12.58 -2.90
CA PHE A 496 6.56 11.63 -3.81
C PHE A 496 5.84 10.55 -3.00
N GLU A 497 6.53 9.95 -2.04
CA GLU A 497 5.95 8.91 -1.21
C GLU A 497 4.86 9.45 -0.28
N ALA A 498 5.11 10.53 0.46
CA ALA A 498 4.13 11.13 1.36
C ALA A 498 2.83 11.47 0.64
N LEU A 499 2.90 11.98 -0.60
CA LEU A 499 1.73 12.23 -1.44
C LEU A 499 0.94 10.96 -1.80
N PHE A 500 1.62 9.83 -2.06
CA PHE A 500 0.93 8.54 -2.25
C PHE A 500 0.13 8.18 -1.01
N ILE A 501 0.80 8.25 0.15
CA ILE A 501 0.22 7.76 1.39
C ILE A 501 -0.94 8.63 1.83
N LEU A 502 -0.79 9.96 1.76
CA LEU A 502 -1.84 10.87 2.16
C LEU A 502 -3.08 10.80 1.24
N THR A 503 -2.89 10.50 -0.04
CA THR A 503 -3.99 10.22 -0.97
C THR A 503 -4.76 8.97 -0.55
N ALA A 504 -4.04 7.87 -0.28
CA ALA A 504 -4.64 6.63 0.20
C ALA A 504 -5.31 6.80 1.57
N LEU A 505 -4.73 7.62 2.46
CA LEU A 505 -5.27 7.95 3.78
C LEU A 505 -6.60 8.71 3.66
N ASP A 506 -6.71 9.70 2.77
CA ASP A 506 -7.97 10.44 2.55
C ASP A 506 -9.03 9.54 1.90
N ALA A 507 -8.68 8.85 0.81
CA ALA A 507 -9.59 7.92 0.12
C ALA A 507 -10.09 6.80 1.04
N GLY A 508 -9.19 6.25 1.86
CA GLY A 508 -9.52 5.23 2.83
C GLY A 508 -10.31 5.77 4.04
N THR A 509 -10.03 6.99 4.52
CA THR A 509 -10.85 7.62 5.58
C THR A 509 -12.28 7.88 5.09
N ARG A 510 -12.45 8.30 3.84
CA ARG A 510 -13.78 8.47 3.22
C ARG A 510 -14.50 7.14 3.06
N SER A 511 -13.81 6.10 2.60
CA SER A 511 -14.36 4.73 2.53
C SER A 511 -14.72 4.19 3.92
N GLY A 512 -13.87 4.46 4.92
CA GLY A 512 -14.09 4.10 6.32
C GLY A 512 -15.30 4.79 6.93
N ARG A 513 -15.52 6.07 6.62
CA ARG A 513 -16.74 6.80 6.97
C ARG A 513 -17.97 6.10 6.40
N PHE A 514 -17.98 5.75 5.11
CA PHE A 514 -19.12 5.07 4.50
C PHE A 514 -19.38 3.69 5.11
N MET A 515 -18.32 2.93 5.40
CA MET A 515 -18.47 1.62 6.03
C MET A 515 -18.95 1.71 7.48
N LEU A 516 -18.50 2.71 8.23
CA LEU A 516 -19.02 2.96 9.57
C LEU A 516 -20.49 3.40 9.53
N GLN A 517 -20.85 4.26 8.56
CA GLN A 517 -22.24 4.66 8.30
C GLN A 517 -23.12 3.47 7.92
N ASP A 518 -22.65 2.57 7.06
CA ASP A 518 -23.35 1.33 6.70
C ASP A 518 -23.56 0.42 7.92
N LEU A 519 -22.52 0.29 8.76
CA LEU A 519 -22.54 -0.54 9.97
C LEU A 519 -23.53 0.02 11.00
N LEU A 520 -23.36 1.29 11.40
CA LEU A 520 -24.22 1.94 12.38
C LEU A 520 -25.64 2.16 11.85
N GLY A 521 -25.76 2.35 10.54
CA GLY A 521 -27.01 2.48 9.81
C GLY A 521 -27.95 1.28 9.94
N ASN A 522 -27.41 0.10 10.25
CA ASN A 522 -28.23 -1.10 10.53
C ASN A 522 -28.96 -1.01 11.88
N PHE A 523 -28.45 -0.21 12.81
CA PHE A 523 -29.07 0.04 14.12
C PHE A 523 -29.82 1.38 14.15
N VAL A 524 -29.27 2.41 13.48
CA VAL A 524 -29.82 3.76 13.42
C VAL A 524 -29.94 4.21 11.95
N PRO A 525 -31.12 4.06 11.31
CA PRO A 525 -31.30 4.30 9.87
C PRO A 525 -30.87 5.68 9.37
N PHE A 526 -30.93 6.72 10.22
CA PHE A 526 -30.45 8.06 9.90
C PHE A 526 -28.98 8.08 9.48
N LEU A 527 -28.14 7.19 10.03
CA LEU A 527 -26.71 7.15 9.73
C LEU A 527 -26.40 6.58 8.34
N LYS A 528 -27.38 5.98 7.64
CA LYS A 528 -27.23 5.58 6.23
C LYS A 528 -27.28 6.75 5.25
N LYS A 529 -27.76 7.91 5.68
CA LYS A 529 -27.90 9.10 4.83
C LYS A 529 -26.54 9.73 4.56
N THR A 530 -25.97 9.44 3.40
CA THR A 530 -24.64 9.94 2.98
C THR A 530 -24.63 11.42 2.61
N ASP A 531 -25.81 12.02 2.40
CA ASP A 531 -26.05 13.45 2.16
C ASP A 531 -26.14 14.28 3.45
N SER A 532 -26.30 13.64 4.61
CA SER A 532 -26.39 14.32 5.91
C SER A 532 -25.00 14.72 6.44
N LEU A 533 -24.80 16.03 6.67
CA LEU A 533 -23.58 16.55 7.28
C LEU A 533 -23.32 15.93 8.67
N VAL A 534 -24.37 15.78 9.49
CA VAL A 534 -24.24 15.23 10.86
C VAL A 534 -23.82 13.77 10.82
N ALA A 535 -24.47 12.96 9.97
CA ALA A 535 -24.08 11.57 9.80
C ALA A 535 -22.65 11.46 9.24
N GLY A 536 -22.26 12.38 8.36
CA GLY A 536 -20.91 12.51 7.82
C GLY A 536 -19.87 12.80 8.91
N ILE A 537 -20.14 13.79 9.78
CA ILE A 537 -19.25 14.16 10.88
C ILE A 537 -19.08 13.01 11.87
N ILE A 538 -20.16 12.35 12.29
CA ILE A 538 -20.10 11.21 13.22
C ILE A 538 -19.29 10.07 12.60
N GLY A 539 -19.57 9.72 11.34
CA GLY A 539 -18.84 8.68 10.63
C GLY A 539 -17.35 8.99 10.47
N THR A 540 -17.00 10.23 10.13
CA THR A 540 -15.60 10.66 10.01
C THR A 540 -14.92 10.69 11.37
N ALA A 541 -15.54 11.27 12.40
CA ALA A 541 -14.97 11.35 13.74
C ALA A 541 -14.73 9.96 14.34
N GLY A 542 -15.68 9.04 14.18
CA GLY A 542 -15.53 7.66 14.63
C GLY A 542 -14.40 6.93 13.88
N CYS A 543 -14.34 7.05 12.56
CA CYS A 543 -13.29 6.43 11.76
C CYS A 543 -11.91 6.99 12.10
N VAL A 544 -11.76 8.31 12.08
CA VAL A 544 -10.49 9.02 12.36
C VAL A 544 -10.03 8.85 13.80
N GLY A 545 -10.96 8.86 14.77
CA GLY A 545 -10.64 8.61 16.16
C GLY A 545 -10.10 7.20 16.38
N LEU A 546 -10.69 6.17 15.74
CA LEU A 546 -10.25 4.79 15.89
C LEU A 546 -8.87 4.54 15.28
N TRP A 547 -8.64 4.94 14.02
CA TRP A 547 -7.33 4.71 13.40
C TRP A 547 -6.27 5.68 13.96
N GLY A 548 -6.65 6.90 14.33
CA GLY A 548 -5.78 7.87 14.98
C GLY A 548 -5.31 7.40 16.36
N TYR A 549 -6.17 6.73 17.12
CA TYR A 549 -5.77 6.08 18.37
C TYR A 549 -4.74 4.96 18.12
N LEU A 550 -4.97 4.09 17.13
CA LEU A 550 -4.00 3.04 16.78
C LEU A 550 -2.68 3.63 16.27
N LEU A 551 -2.72 4.72 15.50
CA LEU A 551 -1.53 5.44 15.07
C LEU A 551 -0.75 5.96 16.29
N TYR A 552 -1.43 6.66 17.21
CA TYR A 552 -0.81 7.17 18.43
C TYR A 552 -0.14 6.06 19.23
N GLN A 553 -0.84 4.94 19.47
CA GLN A 553 -0.26 3.77 20.13
C GLN A 553 0.96 3.24 19.37
N GLY A 554 0.90 3.19 18.04
CA GLY A 554 2.03 2.77 17.19
C GLY A 554 3.25 3.69 17.27
N VAL A 555 3.04 4.98 17.56
CA VAL A 555 4.11 5.98 17.71
C VAL A 555 4.74 5.96 19.10
N VAL A 556 3.93 5.81 20.16
CA VAL A 556 4.42 5.79 21.55
C VAL A 556 4.93 4.43 22.02
N ASP A 557 4.72 3.35 21.25
CA ASP A 557 5.19 2.01 21.60
C ASP A 557 6.74 1.95 21.62
N PRO A 558 7.36 1.65 22.77
CA PRO A 558 8.82 1.62 22.94
C PRO A 558 9.52 0.53 22.12
N LEU A 559 8.81 -0.47 21.61
CA LEU A 559 9.35 -1.46 20.67
C LEU A 559 9.27 -1.00 19.19
N GLY A 560 8.77 0.22 18.95
CA GLY A 560 8.58 0.81 17.63
C GLY A 560 7.37 0.21 16.93
N GLY A 561 6.16 0.61 17.35
CA GLY A 561 4.85 0.00 17.05
C GLY A 561 4.50 -0.39 15.60
N VAL A 562 5.34 -0.03 14.63
CA VAL A 562 5.44 -0.70 13.32
C VAL A 562 5.64 -2.22 13.48
N LYS A 563 6.47 -2.69 14.42
CA LYS A 563 6.79 -4.13 14.59
C LYS A 563 5.56 -4.99 14.90
N SER A 564 4.61 -4.45 15.65
CA SER A 564 3.43 -5.18 16.10
C SER A 564 2.27 -5.05 15.11
N LEU A 565 2.09 -3.87 14.50
CA LEU A 565 1.00 -3.59 13.57
C LEU A 565 1.29 -4.03 12.13
N TRP A 566 2.55 -4.05 11.68
CA TRP A 566 2.89 -4.37 10.28
C TRP A 566 2.54 -5.80 9.86
N PRO A 567 2.86 -6.85 10.66
CA PRO A 567 2.44 -8.20 10.32
C PRO A 567 0.92 -8.33 10.30
N LEU A 568 0.22 -7.73 11.27
CA LEU A 568 -1.24 -7.72 11.29
C LEU A 568 -1.85 -7.01 10.09
N PHE A 569 -1.25 -5.89 9.68
CA PHE A 569 -1.64 -5.15 8.48
C PHE A 569 -1.58 -6.03 7.23
N GLY A 570 -0.42 -6.65 6.94
CA GLY A 570 -0.28 -7.46 5.73
C GLY A 570 -1.23 -8.67 5.74
N ILE A 571 -1.37 -9.33 6.89
CA ILE A 571 -2.23 -10.51 7.05
C ILE A 571 -3.69 -10.10 6.85
N SER A 572 -4.16 -9.09 7.58
CA SER A 572 -5.54 -8.63 7.52
C SER A 572 -5.91 -8.12 6.13
N ASN A 573 -5.00 -7.43 5.44
CA ASN A 573 -5.18 -6.99 4.07
C ASN A 573 -5.35 -8.17 3.10
N GLN A 574 -4.53 -9.23 3.19
CA GLN A 574 -4.70 -10.41 2.33
C GLN A 574 -5.92 -11.25 2.70
N MET A 575 -6.30 -11.28 3.96
CA MET A 575 -7.53 -11.91 4.41
C MET A 575 -8.77 -11.25 3.78
N LEU A 576 -8.75 -9.92 3.68
CA LEU A 576 -9.78 -9.17 2.96
C LEU A 576 -9.78 -9.48 1.44
N ALA A 577 -8.61 -9.61 0.81
CA ALA A 577 -8.49 -10.07 -0.57
C ALA A 577 -9.09 -11.48 -0.75
N ALA A 578 -8.82 -12.40 0.18
CA ALA A 578 -9.38 -13.74 0.16
C ALA A 578 -10.91 -13.72 0.27
N VAL A 579 -11.49 -12.87 1.13
CA VAL A 579 -12.95 -12.65 1.23
C VAL A 579 -13.52 -12.18 -0.11
N ALA A 580 -12.87 -11.23 -0.77
CA ALA A 580 -13.31 -10.73 -2.07
C ALA A 580 -13.25 -11.80 -3.18
N LEU A 581 -12.23 -12.65 -3.18
CA LEU A 581 -12.11 -13.79 -4.10
C LEU A 581 -13.14 -14.90 -3.80
N VAL A 582 -13.44 -15.16 -2.52
CA VAL A 582 -14.51 -16.08 -2.10
C VAL A 582 -15.87 -15.57 -2.59
N LEU A 583 -16.17 -14.29 -2.37
CA LEU A 583 -17.37 -13.64 -2.91
C LEU A 583 -17.44 -13.79 -4.43
N SER A 584 -16.35 -13.49 -5.14
CA SER A 584 -16.28 -13.60 -6.60
C SER A 584 -16.52 -15.05 -7.07
N THR A 585 -16.01 -16.03 -6.33
CA THR A 585 -16.27 -17.45 -6.57
C THR A 585 -17.76 -17.78 -6.44
N VAL A 586 -18.39 -17.34 -5.36
CA VAL A 586 -19.83 -17.57 -5.11
C VAL A 586 -20.66 -16.93 -6.22
N VAL A 587 -20.36 -15.69 -6.60
CA VAL A 587 -21.06 -14.99 -7.69
C VAL A 587 -20.91 -15.73 -9.03
N LEU A 588 -19.71 -16.22 -9.36
CA LEU A 588 -19.52 -17.04 -10.57
C LEU A 588 -20.41 -18.30 -10.57
N ILE A 589 -20.55 -18.97 -9.42
CA ILE A 589 -21.44 -20.14 -9.29
C ILE A 589 -22.90 -19.72 -9.48
N LYS A 590 -23.32 -18.61 -8.85
CA LYS A 590 -24.70 -18.07 -8.95
C LYS A 590 -25.06 -17.65 -10.38
N MET A 591 -24.08 -17.16 -11.15
CA MET A 591 -24.20 -16.82 -12.58
C MET A 591 -24.15 -18.05 -13.53
N LYS A 592 -24.06 -19.28 -13.01
CA LYS A 592 -23.87 -20.54 -13.79
C LYS A 592 -22.59 -20.58 -14.59
N ARG A 593 -21.51 -20.07 -13.99
CA ARG A 593 -20.17 -20.04 -14.57
C ARG A 593 -19.17 -20.87 -13.78
N SER A 594 -19.64 -21.92 -13.11
CA SER A 594 -18.83 -22.81 -12.26
C SER A 594 -17.57 -23.36 -12.93
N LYS A 595 -17.56 -23.54 -14.26
CA LYS A 595 -16.36 -23.99 -15.01
C LYS A 595 -15.17 -23.04 -14.94
N TYR A 596 -15.36 -21.79 -14.52
CA TYR A 596 -14.32 -20.77 -14.44
C TYR A 596 -13.87 -20.43 -13.02
N ILE A 597 -14.41 -21.10 -11.99
CA ILE A 597 -14.15 -20.75 -10.58
C ILE A 597 -12.68 -20.88 -10.18
N MET A 598 -11.87 -21.65 -10.92
CA MET A 598 -10.43 -21.77 -10.63
C MET A 598 -9.68 -20.45 -10.76
N VAL A 599 -10.22 -19.49 -11.52
CA VAL A 599 -9.70 -18.12 -11.62
C VAL A 599 -9.70 -17.42 -10.26
N THR A 600 -10.65 -17.74 -9.38
CA THR A 600 -10.78 -17.12 -8.05
C THR A 600 -10.42 -18.08 -6.90
N VAL A 601 -10.69 -19.38 -7.05
CA VAL A 601 -10.44 -20.39 -6.01
C VAL A 601 -8.94 -20.61 -5.79
N LEU A 602 -8.15 -20.75 -6.85
CA LEU A 602 -6.70 -20.95 -6.72
C LEU A 602 -6.01 -19.81 -5.95
N PRO A 603 -6.19 -18.53 -6.33
CA PRO A 603 -5.60 -17.45 -5.56
C PRO A 603 -6.20 -17.34 -4.16
N ALA A 604 -7.50 -17.57 -3.96
CA ALA A 604 -8.11 -17.53 -2.62
C ALA A 604 -7.48 -18.57 -1.68
N VAL A 605 -7.31 -19.82 -2.14
CA VAL A 605 -6.71 -20.89 -1.35
C VAL A 605 -5.26 -20.55 -1.00
N TRP A 606 -4.48 -20.03 -1.95
CA TRP A 606 -3.10 -19.63 -1.70
C TRP A 606 -2.99 -18.54 -0.63
N LEU A 607 -3.81 -17.48 -0.74
CA LEU A 607 -3.84 -16.40 0.25
C LEU A 607 -4.23 -16.94 1.63
N LEU A 608 -5.25 -17.80 1.70
CA LEU A 608 -5.70 -18.39 2.97
C LEU A 608 -4.62 -19.25 3.62
N ILE A 609 -3.86 -20.04 2.82
CA ILE A 609 -2.71 -20.79 3.34
C ILE A 609 -1.68 -19.83 3.93
N CYS A 610 -1.30 -18.78 3.20
CA CYS A 610 -0.30 -17.82 3.66
C CYS A 610 -0.76 -17.09 4.93
N THR A 611 -1.98 -16.56 4.94
CA THR A 611 -2.49 -15.76 6.07
C THR A 611 -2.76 -16.60 7.30
N THR A 612 -3.33 -17.79 7.14
CA THR A 612 -3.62 -18.68 8.28
C THR A 612 -2.33 -19.22 8.88
N TRP A 613 -1.34 -19.56 8.06
CA TRP A 613 -0.03 -19.97 8.56
C TRP A 613 0.68 -18.82 9.29
N ALA A 614 0.67 -17.61 8.73
CA ALA A 614 1.30 -16.44 9.33
C ALA A 614 0.67 -16.11 10.70
N LEU A 615 -0.67 -16.14 10.79
CA LEU A 615 -1.38 -15.95 12.05
C LEU A 615 -1.12 -17.07 13.05
N GLY A 616 -1.07 -18.33 12.59
CA GLY A 616 -0.73 -19.46 13.45
C GLY A 616 0.64 -19.27 14.11
N LEU A 617 1.64 -18.87 13.33
CA LEU A 617 2.97 -18.55 13.86
C LEU A 617 2.94 -17.35 14.81
N LYS A 618 2.27 -16.26 14.44
CA LYS A 618 2.19 -15.06 15.29
C LYS A 618 1.36 -15.24 16.56
N LEU A 619 0.40 -16.17 16.57
CA LEU A 619 -0.39 -16.45 17.76
C LEU A 619 0.33 -17.40 18.72
N PHE A 620 0.88 -18.50 18.20
CA PHE A 620 1.23 -19.66 19.01
C PHE A 620 2.72 -20.03 19.00
N SER A 621 3.57 -19.33 18.23
CA SER A 621 4.99 -19.69 18.21
C SER A 621 5.69 -19.28 19.51
N ASP A 622 6.35 -20.26 20.13
CA ASP A 622 7.27 -20.04 21.27
C ASP A 622 8.69 -19.68 20.82
N ASN A 623 8.96 -19.58 19.51
CA ASN A 623 10.26 -19.17 19.01
C ASN A 623 10.47 -17.68 19.28
N PRO A 624 11.49 -17.29 20.07
CA PRO A 624 11.78 -15.88 20.35
C PRO A 624 12.00 -15.04 19.08
N GLN A 625 12.50 -15.65 18.00
CA GLN A 625 12.74 -14.97 16.73
C GLN A 625 11.45 -14.66 15.95
N LEU A 626 10.39 -15.46 16.13
CA LEU A 626 9.11 -15.25 15.45
C LEU A 626 8.21 -14.25 16.19
N GLU A 627 8.55 -13.92 17.44
CA GLU A 627 7.85 -12.92 18.23
C GLU A 627 6.35 -13.22 18.31
N GLY A 628 5.99 -14.43 18.74
CA GLY A 628 4.61 -14.83 18.96
C GLY A 628 3.94 -13.95 20.02
N PHE A 629 2.74 -13.45 19.76
CA PHE A 629 2.05 -12.49 20.63
C PHE A 629 1.81 -13.06 22.03
N LEU A 630 1.32 -14.30 22.14
CA LEU A 630 1.08 -14.95 23.44
C LEU A 630 2.39 -15.25 24.18
N TYR A 631 3.42 -15.66 23.44
CA TYR A 631 4.76 -15.90 23.99
C TYR A 631 5.38 -14.61 24.54
N LEU A 632 5.37 -13.52 23.77
CA LEU A 632 5.89 -12.22 24.20
C LEU A 632 5.13 -11.69 25.42
N ALA A 633 3.80 -11.73 25.40
CA ALA A 633 3.00 -11.31 26.55
C ALA A 633 3.36 -12.08 27.82
N LYS A 634 3.58 -13.40 27.70
CA LYS A 634 4.04 -14.24 28.82
C LYS A 634 5.46 -13.88 29.25
N SER A 635 6.39 -13.76 28.30
CA SER A 635 7.80 -13.45 28.58
C SER A 635 7.97 -12.11 29.31
N TYR A 636 7.24 -11.06 28.91
CA TYR A 636 7.29 -9.78 29.61
C TYR A 636 6.61 -9.83 30.99
N LYS A 637 5.55 -10.62 31.16
CA LYS A 637 4.96 -10.86 32.50
C LYS A 637 5.96 -11.55 33.43
N ASP A 638 6.63 -12.58 32.92
CA ASP A 638 7.63 -13.33 33.69
C ASP A 638 8.82 -12.42 34.04
N LYS A 639 9.24 -11.53 33.14
CA LYS A 639 10.28 -10.51 33.41
C LYS A 639 9.87 -9.51 34.49
N ILE A 640 8.63 -9.01 34.48
CA ILE A 640 8.14 -8.13 35.55
C ILE A 640 8.11 -8.88 36.89
N ALA A 641 7.63 -10.12 36.89
CA ALA A 641 7.56 -10.94 38.11
C ALA A 641 8.96 -11.28 38.66
N ALA A 642 9.94 -11.55 37.80
CA ALA A 642 11.30 -11.88 38.18
C ALA A 642 12.17 -10.66 38.51
N GLY A 643 11.95 -9.52 37.85
CA GLY A 643 12.77 -8.31 37.99
C GLY A 643 12.55 -7.53 39.30
N GLY A 644 11.49 -7.84 40.07
CA GLY A 644 11.30 -7.34 41.42
C GLY A 644 11.50 -5.81 41.56
N ALA A 645 12.37 -5.40 42.48
CA ALA A 645 12.69 -4.00 42.77
C ALA A 645 13.79 -3.38 41.87
N GLU A 646 14.37 -4.16 40.95
CA GLU A 646 15.47 -3.69 40.06
C GLU A 646 14.95 -2.96 38.82
N LEU A 647 13.67 -3.15 38.47
CA LEU A 647 13.03 -2.45 37.36
C LEU A 647 12.51 -1.09 37.83
N THR A 648 12.81 -0.04 37.06
CA THR A 648 12.23 1.29 37.29
C THR A 648 10.72 1.29 37.00
N ALA A 649 9.99 2.23 37.61
CA ALA A 649 8.56 2.38 37.35
C ALA A 649 8.22 2.62 35.87
N GLN A 650 9.12 3.29 35.14
CA GLN A 650 8.97 3.53 33.71
C GLN A 650 9.14 2.24 32.90
N GLU A 651 10.12 1.40 33.24
CA GLU A 651 10.33 0.10 32.58
C GLU A 651 9.15 -0.83 32.81
N ILE A 652 8.61 -0.89 34.03
CA ILE A 652 7.41 -1.67 34.34
C ILE A 652 6.22 -1.17 33.53
N THR A 653 6.03 0.15 33.42
CA THR A 653 4.97 0.76 32.62
C THR A 653 5.11 0.38 31.14
N ASN A 654 6.31 0.53 30.57
CA ASN A 654 6.62 0.16 29.19
C ASN A 654 6.37 -1.33 28.92
N MET A 655 6.80 -2.22 29.83
CA MET A 655 6.57 -3.66 29.70
C MET A 655 5.07 -4.00 29.79
N ASN A 656 4.30 -3.35 30.67
CA ASN A 656 2.85 -3.52 30.74
C ASN A 656 2.15 -3.08 29.45
N HIS A 657 2.57 -1.96 28.84
CA HIS A 657 2.08 -1.55 27.52
C HIS A 657 2.33 -2.63 26.45
N ILE A 658 3.54 -3.20 26.42
CA ILE A 658 3.89 -4.29 25.49
C ILE A 658 3.00 -5.52 25.72
N ILE A 659 2.73 -5.89 26.97
CA ILE A 659 1.86 -7.02 27.32
C ILE A 659 0.43 -6.79 26.79
N ILE A 660 -0.15 -5.62 27.05
CA ILE A 660 -1.50 -5.27 26.59
C ILE A 660 -1.56 -5.32 25.07
N ASN A 661 -0.61 -4.68 24.39
CA ASN A 661 -0.55 -4.65 22.92
C ASN A 661 -0.51 -6.06 22.32
N ASN A 662 0.30 -6.97 22.90
CA ASN A 662 0.37 -8.34 22.43
C ASN A 662 -0.94 -9.12 22.63
N TYR A 663 -1.63 -8.95 23.76
CA TYR A 663 -2.96 -9.57 23.94
C TYR A 663 -4.01 -8.99 22.99
N THR A 664 -3.99 -7.67 22.75
CA THR A 664 -4.85 -7.03 21.76
C THR A 664 -4.59 -7.60 20.36
N ASN A 665 -3.32 -7.73 19.97
CA ASN A 665 -2.94 -8.31 18.68
C ASN A 665 -3.37 -9.77 18.53
N ALA A 666 -3.25 -10.57 19.59
CA ALA A 666 -3.75 -11.94 19.61
C ALA A 666 -5.29 -12.00 19.48
N GLY A 667 -6.01 -11.14 20.22
CA GLY A 667 -7.46 -11.03 20.13
C GLY A 667 -7.94 -10.64 18.72
N LEU A 668 -7.31 -9.62 18.12
CA LEU A 668 -7.60 -9.17 16.75
C LEU A 668 -7.32 -10.28 15.72
N SER A 669 -6.21 -11.01 15.89
CA SER A 669 -5.85 -12.14 15.03
C SER A 669 -6.91 -13.24 15.03
N ILE A 670 -7.37 -13.64 16.22
CA ILE A 670 -8.43 -14.66 16.37
C ILE A 670 -9.74 -14.15 15.76
N LEU A 671 -10.08 -12.88 16.01
CA LEU A 671 -11.27 -12.26 15.43
C LEU A 671 -11.25 -12.28 13.89
N PHE A 672 -10.12 -11.95 13.27
CA PHE A 672 -10.00 -12.01 11.82
C PHE A 672 -10.17 -13.42 11.27
N LEU A 673 -9.59 -14.43 11.93
CA LEU A 673 -9.80 -15.84 11.55
C LEU A 673 -11.28 -16.21 11.61
N VAL A 674 -11.98 -15.85 12.69
CA VAL A 674 -13.41 -16.12 12.85
C VAL A 674 -14.23 -15.46 11.73
N VAL A 675 -13.94 -14.19 11.41
CA VAL A 675 -14.64 -13.48 10.33
C VAL A 675 -14.42 -14.14 8.98
N VAL A 676 -13.18 -14.39 8.59
CA VAL A 676 -12.84 -14.94 7.27
C VAL A 676 -13.36 -16.36 7.11
N TYR A 677 -13.12 -17.23 8.08
CA TYR A 677 -13.61 -18.61 8.01
C TYR A 677 -15.13 -18.68 8.14
N GLY A 678 -15.76 -17.73 8.84
CA GLY A 678 -17.21 -17.56 8.81
C GLY A 678 -17.72 -17.27 7.41
N ILE A 679 -17.14 -16.28 6.72
CA ILE A 679 -17.50 -15.93 5.33
C ILE A 679 -17.26 -17.13 4.39
N ILE A 680 -16.15 -17.85 4.53
CA ILE A 680 -15.85 -19.05 3.73
C ILE A 680 -16.93 -20.12 3.95
N PHE A 681 -17.27 -20.41 5.21
CA PHE A 681 -18.29 -21.39 5.55
C PHE A 681 -19.65 -21.05 4.91
N TYR A 682 -20.10 -19.81 5.06
CA TYR A 682 -21.35 -19.36 4.42
C TYR A 682 -21.22 -19.33 2.89
N GLY A 683 -20.06 -18.93 2.35
CA GLY A 683 -19.78 -18.91 0.93
C GLY A 683 -19.87 -20.30 0.28
N ILE A 684 -19.29 -21.32 0.90
CA ILE A 684 -19.40 -22.71 0.46
C ILE A 684 -20.86 -23.15 0.50
N ARG A 685 -21.57 -22.91 1.61
CA ARG A 685 -22.98 -23.30 1.76
C ARG A 685 -23.88 -22.67 0.69
N VAL A 686 -23.72 -21.37 0.44
CA VAL A 686 -24.49 -20.62 -0.56
C VAL A 686 -24.09 -21.05 -1.97
N GLY A 687 -22.79 -21.24 -2.24
CA GLY A 687 -22.27 -21.73 -3.50
C GLY A 687 -22.82 -23.11 -3.85
N MET A 688 -22.84 -24.06 -2.91
CA MET A 688 -23.43 -25.39 -3.11
C MET A 688 -24.92 -25.33 -3.39
N LYS A 689 -25.68 -24.50 -2.65
CA LYS A 689 -27.11 -24.29 -2.90
C LYS A 689 -27.36 -23.70 -4.29
N ALA A 690 -26.57 -22.72 -4.69
CA ALA A 690 -26.65 -22.09 -6.00
C ALA A 690 -26.25 -23.06 -7.12
N HIS A 691 -25.25 -23.92 -6.91
CA HIS A 691 -24.83 -24.91 -7.91
C HIS A 691 -25.93 -25.94 -8.20
N LYS A 692 -26.68 -26.37 -7.17
CA LYS A 692 -27.79 -27.32 -7.30
C LYS A 692 -29.02 -26.73 -8.02
N ASN A 693 -29.19 -25.40 -8.00
CA ASN A 693 -30.27 -24.75 -8.71
C ASN A 693 -29.92 -24.71 -10.23
N PRO A 694 -30.81 -25.04 -11.17
CA PRO A 694 -30.54 -24.88 -12.60
C PRO A 694 -30.51 -23.41 -13.06
N GLU A 695 -31.25 -22.53 -12.37
CA GLU A 695 -31.42 -21.12 -12.74
C GLU A 695 -30.40 -20.19 -12.08
N ARG A 696 -30.10 -19.08 -12.75
CA ARG A 696 -29.26 -18.00 -12.19
C ARG A 696 -29.90 -17.46 -10.90
N THR A 697 -29.09 -17.31 -9.85
CA THR A 697 -29.54 -16.81 -8.54
C THR A 697 -28.79 -15.58 -8.06
N ASP A 698 -27.91 -15.03 -8.90
CA ASP A 698 -27.15 -13.81 -8.62
C ASP A 698 -28.07 -12.58 -8.61
N LYS A 699 -27.72 -11.57 -7.81
CA LYS A 699 -28.56 -10.37 -7.60
C LYS A 699 -28.13 -9.20 -8.48
N GLU A 700 -27.88 -9.45 -9.77
CA GLU A 700 -27.59 -8.38 -10.72
C GLU A 700 -28.77 -7.40 -10.83
N THR A 701 -28.46 -6.11 -10.90
CA THR A 701 -29.41 -5.07 -11.30
C THR A 701 -29.98 -5.36 -12.69
N PRO A 702 -31.25 -4.99 -12.96
CA PRO A 702 -31.86 -5.16 -14.27
C PRO A 702 -31.01 -4.54 -15.38
N TYR A 703 -31.05 -5.13 -16.57
CA TYR A 703 -30.36 -4.57 -17.72
C TYR A 703 -31.04 -3.26 -18.16
N VAL A 704 -30.25 -2.19 -18.23
CA VAL A 704 -30.64 -0.91 -18.82
C VAL A 704 -29.68 -0.64 -19.97
N PRO A 705 -30.15 -0.36 -21.20
CA PRO A 705 -29.26 -0.08 -22.33
C PRO A 705 -28.56 1.27 -22.14
N VAL A 706 -27.33 1.37 -22.64
CA VAL A 706 -26.62 2.66 -22.74
C VAL A 706 -27.44 3.64 -23.60
N PRO A 707 -27.55 4.93 -23.22
CA PRO A 707 -28.28 5.93 -24.00
C PRO A 707 -27.80 6.00 -25.46
N LYS A 708 -28.75 6.14 -26.41
CA LYS A 708 -28.44 6.22 -27.85
C LYS A 708 -27.54 7.41 -28.22
N GLU A 709 -27.63 8.49 -27.44
CA GLU A 709 -26.82 9.71 -27.60
C GLU A 709 -25.38 9.53 -27.10
N GLY A 710 -25.04 8.36 -26.55
CA GLY A 710 -23.76 8.10 -25.90
C GLY A 710 -23.75 8.59 -24.44
N VAL A 711 -22.66 8.29 -23.74
CA VAL A 711 -22.46 8.70 -22.35
C VAL A 711 -21.66 9.99 -22.34
N LYS A 712 -22.26 11.09 -21.85
CA LYS A 712 -21.51 12.31 -21.54
C LYS A 712 -20.64 12.05 -20.31
N VAL A 713 -19.34 12.12 -20.47
CA VAL A 713 -18.39 11.93 -19.37
C VAL A 713 -17.94 13.29 -18.82
N SER A 714 -17.86 13.41 -17.50
CA SER A 714 -17.10 14.49 -16.88
C SER A 714 -15.65 14.41 -17.40
N SER A 715 -15.04 15.53 -17.76
CA SER A 715 -13.70 15.66 -18.39
C SER A 715 -13.55 15.26 -19.87
N SER A 716 -14.62 15.27 -20.69
CA SER A 716 -14.47 15.22 -22.16
C SER A 716 -13.99 16.57 -22.72
N HIS A 717 -12.74 16.95 -22.49
CA HIS A 717 -12.07 18.01 -23.25
C HIS A 717 -10.62 17.63 -23.55
#